data_AF-X0LRQ1-F1
#
_entry.id   AF-X0LRQ1-F1
#
_cell.length_a   1.000
_cell.length_b   1.000
_cell.length_c   1.000
_cell.angle_alpha   90.00
_cell.angle_beta   90.00
_cell.angle_gamma   90.00
#
_symmetry.space_group_name_H-M   'P 1'
#
loop_
_entity.id
_entity.type
_entity.pdbx_description
1 polymer ?
#
loop_
_entity_poly.entity_id
_entity_poly.type
_entity_poly.pdbx_seq_one_letter_code
_entity_poly.pdbx_strand_id
1 'polypeptide(L)'
;MDHIMKSNGVSHAVTNGHTAAAKSDGLNIVVVGAGIGGLTAAIFLRRQGHRVTLLEQSRFANEVGAAMHLAPNANGILRRLGIFAETIGANVFERIKEFNAANEVIRDTELTEANKIWQHPWHLVHRVRLHQELKRLATSPEGPGIPAVLRTSSRVVDVDTETATVFLQDGGKVQGDLVIGADGVHSRSRLKIVGKDWQAYSSGKSAFRFLVPRQDALDDPETAHFAQHNGQLIIWYAADRRIVMYPCDDNKMFNFVCIHPREESDPGSKEDWNNETSMSVLLNVYKDFDPALLKLLSKASPESLKAWELLDMDVLPTWTDKRLTLLGDAAHPFLPHQGQGAGVAIEDAASLAVVLPLDTSPEEVPERLRLYQDFRYDRANRIQEFSRQAGKDKPDKDFDMMAYSNFNFGHDEWDHSTNRFRNWDWARKPHLYWRMPISFGPFPGPRQTFTGEARNATDSTFTTASIKFKTSRTLLQNLFPSTSFRFKSPGTVAYASFSQTTLNKMEWLGGSGYRHIGLYIHGVQYVQKDGTVRDGTFLPILWENLTDPIVSGREELGMPKLYCSIDVWRRTNSYRIQTGWQGVNFGSFTLEGLHETDSGSCKGTIGGEDDEGIFAYKYIPKVGDRGKADVEHATFVPHSEESKVVPSQVLRVFTADKASFEFDPHDWEALPTLHHVVSRLAEVPVYEILGGKVVEGVGVPDVSSARRID
;
A
#
# COMPACT_ATOMS: atom_id res chain seq x y z
N MET A 1 14.76 -13.43 -27.91
CA MET A 1 15.31 -13.87 -26.60
C MET A 1 14.31 -13.42 -25.55
N ASP A 2 13.26 -14.21 -25.38
CA ASP A 2 12.15 -13.94 -24.48
C ASP A 2 12.51 -14.42 -23.07
N HIS A 3 13.25 -13.59 -22.33
CA HIS A 3 13.24 -13.69 -20.88
C HIS A 3 12.16 -12.74 -20.36
N ILE A 4 10.93 -13.26 -20.25
CA ILE A 4 9.95 -12.72 -19.32
C ILE A 4 10.57 -12.86 -17.93
N MET A 5 11.23 -11.81 -17.45
CA MET A 5 11.49 -11.66 -16.03
C MET A 5 10.12 -11.69 -15.36
N LYS A 6 9.77 -12.81 -14.71
CA LYS A 6 8.75 -12.81 -13.69
C LYS A 6 9.28 -11.92 -12.55
N SER A 7 9.06 -10.62 -12.66
CA SER A 7 9.37 -9.68 -11.59
C SER A 7 8.42 -9.95 -10.44
N ASN A 8 8.95 -10.31 -9.27
CA ASN A 8 8.26 -10.06 -8.01
C ASN A 8 7.98 -8.55 -7.98
N GLY A 9 6.71 -8.12 -8.12
CA GLY A 9 6.36 -6.70 -8.23
C GLY A 9 5.24 -6.36 -9.20
N VAL A 10 4.72 -7.31 -9.99
CA VAL A 10 3.40 -7.12 -10.59
C VAL A 10 2.38 -7.25 -9.46
N SER A 11 1.99 -6.10 -8.90
CA SER A 11 0.74 -5.96 -8.16
C SER A 11 -0.39 -6.30 -9.13
N HIS A 12 -0.66 -7.58 -9.33
CA HIS A 12 -2.04 -8.01 -9.52
C HIS A 12 -2.78 -7.41 -8.34
N ALA A 13 -3.83 -6.63 -8.59
CA ALA A 13 -4.78 -6.29 -7.53
C ALA A 13 -5.04 -7.59 -6.78
N VAL A 14 -4.55 -7.67 -5.54
CA VAL A 14 -4.59 -8.91 -4.79
C VAL A 14 -6.05 -9.10 -4.45
N THR A 15 -6.79 -9.80 -5.32
CA THR A 15 -8.09 -10.34 -5.00
C THR A 15 -7.83 -11.47 -4.03
N ASN A 16 -7.67 -11.08 -2.77
CA ASN A 16 -7.51 -11.99 -1.66
C ASN A 16 -8.76 -12.86 -1.55
N GLY A 17 -8.53 -14.16 -1.38
CA GLY A 17 -9.55 -15.18 -1.38
C GLY A 17 -10.62 -14.98 -0.30
N HIS A 18 -11.86 -14.91 -0.78
CA HIS A 18 -13.15 -15.19 -0.13
C HIS A 18 -13.56 -14.36 1.10
N THR A 19 -14.45 -13.40 0.85
CA THR A 19 -15.89 -13.57 1.05
C THR A 19 -16.62 -12.97 -0.17
N ALA A 20 -17.80 -13.48 -0.50
CA ALA A 20 -18.66 -12.90 -1.54
C ALA A 20 -19.19 -11.54 -1.06
N ALA A 21 -18.33 -10.52 -1.04
CA ALA A 21 -18.77 -9.13 -1.00
C ALA A 21 -19.67 -8.91 -2.24
N ALA A 22 -20.81 -8.25 -2.04
CA ALA A 22 -21.71 -7.88 -3.11
C ALA A 22 -20.88 -7.33 -4.29
N LYS A 23 -21.09 -7.83 -5.51
CA LYS A 23 -20.42 -7.32 -6.71
C LYS A 23 -20.63 -5.80 -6.74
N SER A 24 -19.60 -5.04 -6.36
CA SER A 24 -19.57 -3.60 -6.58
C SER A 24 -19.46 -3.40 -8.09
N ASP A 25 -20.44 -2.73 -8.69
CA ASP A 25 -20.45 -2.42 -10.13
C ASP A 25 -19.44 -1.31 -10.52
N GLY A 26 -18.61 -0.88 -9.55
CA GLY A 26 -17.64 0.21 -9.66
C GLY A 26 -18.31 1.58 -9.72
N LEU A 27 -17.58 2.62 -9.30
CA LEU A 27 -18.01 4.02 -9.47
C LEU A 27 -18.19 4.41 -10.94
N ASN A 28 -19.14 5.31 -11.21
CA ASN A 28 -19.26 6.07 -12.45
C ASN A 28 -18.47 7.36 -12.32
N ILE A 29 -17.38 7.49 -13.07
CA ILE A 29 -16.43 8.60 -12.92
C ILE A 29 -16.46 9.46 -14.20
N VAL A 30 -16.68 10.76 -14.03
CA VAL A 30 -16.65 11.74 -15.12
C VAL A 30 -15.31 12.48 -15.07
N VAL A 31 -14.51 12.38 -16.13
CA VAL A 31 -13.24 13.09 -16.26
C VAL A 31 -13.41 14.24 -17.25
N VAL A 32 -13.19 15.47 -16.79
CA VAL A 32 -13.31 16.67 -17.60
C VAL A 32 -11.94 17.06 -18.15
N GLY A 33 -11.70 16.78 -19.43
CA GLY A 33 -10.44 17.00 -20.12
C GLY A 33 -9.73 15.68 -20.48
N ALA A 34 -9.44 15.49 -21.77
CA ALA A 34 -8.74 14.31 -22.29
C ALA A 34 -7.29 14.63 -22.66
N GLY A 35 -6.60 15.39 -21.80
CA GLY A 35 -5.15 15.58 -21.85
C GLY A 35 -4.38 14.37 -21.32
N ILE A 36 -3.06 14.50 -21.16
CA ILE A 36 -2.19 13.42 -20.66
C ILE A 36 -2.70 12.89 -19.32
N GLY A 37 -2.84 13.74 -18.30
CA GLY A 37 -3.31 13.31 -16.98
C GLY A 37 -4.72 12.71 -16.97
N GLY A 38 -5.68 13.32 -17.68
CA GLY A 38 -7.05 12.81 -17.77
C GLY A 38 -7.15 11.43 -18.43
N LEU A 39 -6.41 11.21 -19.52
CA LEU A 39 -6.33 9.91 -20.18
C LEU A 39 -5.61 8.88 -19.30
N THR A 40 -4.52 9.26 -18.63
CA THR A 40 -3.83 8.38 -17.67
C THR A 40 -4.75 7.96 -16.53
N ALA A 41 -5.52 8.90 -15.96
CA ALA A 41 -6.49 8.61 -14.91
C ALA A 41 -7.58 7.65 -15.43
N ALA A 42 -8.10 7.87 -16.63
CA ALA A 42 -9.09 6.98 -17.23
C ALA A 42 -8.57 5.55 -17.41
N ILE A 43 -7.30 5.36 -17.81
CA ILE A 43 -6.68 4.03 -17.94
C ILE A 43 -6.59 3.34 -16.58
N PHE A 44 -6.11 4.03 -15.54
CA PHE A 44 -6.01 3.43 -14.21
C PHE A 44 -7.39 3.04 -13.65
N LEU A 45 -8.35 3.98 -13.68
CA LEU A 45 -9.67 3.81 -13.09
C LEU A 45 -10.46 2.71 -13.81
N ARG A 46 -10.39 2.62 -15.14
CA ARG A 46 -11.03 1.50 -15.85
C ARG A 46 -10.41 0.17 -15.47
N ARG A 47 -9.09 0.09 -15.28
CA ARG A 47 -8.40 -1.16 -14.90
C ARG A 47 -8.77 -1.62 -13.49
N GLN A 48 -9.17 -0.69 -12.63
CA GLN A 48 -9.73 -0.99 -11.31
C GLN A 48 -11.19 -1.43 -11.37
N GLY A 49 -11.83 -1.39 -12.54
CA GLY A 49 -13.20 -1.85 -12.75
C GLY A 49 -14.25 -0.72 -12.73
N HIS A 50 -13.83 0.55 -12.65
CA HIS A 50 -14.74 1.70 -12.71
C HIS A 50 -15.23 1.98 -14.13
N ARG A 51 -16.36 2.69 -14.23
CA ARG A 51 -16.95 3.15 -15.49
C ARG A 51 -16.55 4.59 -15.71
N VAL A 52 -15.75 4.86 -16.74
CA VAL A 52 -15.18 6.19 -16.97
C VAL A 52 -15.80 6.86 -18.21
N THR A 53 -16.26 8.10 -18.05
CA THR A 53 -16.64 8.98 -19.16
C THR A 53 -15.70 10.17 -19.23
N LEU A 54 -15.00 10.32 -20.36
CA LEU A 54 -14.12 11.45 -20.66
C LEU A 54 -14.87 12.50 -21.49
N LEU A 55 -14.83 13.76 -21.06
CA LEU A 55 -15.43 14.90 -21.78
C LEU A 55 -14.32 15.81 -22.30
N GLU A 56 -14.25 15.99 -23.62
CA GLU A 56 -13.23 16.81 -24.27
C GLU A 56 -13.88 17.85 -25.20
N GLN A 57 -13.46 19.11 -25.10
CA GLN A 57 -13.98 20.21 -25.92
C GLN A 57 -13.49 20.14 -27.38
N SER A 58 -12.30 19.62 -27.62
CA SER A 58 -11.69 19.56 -28.95
C SER A 58 -12.15 18.32 -29.75
N ARG A 59 -12.00 18.38 -31.07
CA ARG A 59 -12.17 17.22 -31.99
C ARG A 59 -10.87 16.47 -32.27
N PHE A 60 -9.76 16.90 -31.69
CA PHE A 60 -8.39 16.44 -31.97
C PHE A 60 -7.96 16.62 -33.43
N ALA A 61 -8.62 17.49 -34.20
CA ALA A 61 -8.35 17.67 -35.62
C ALA A 61 -6.98 18.32 -35.92
N ASN A 62 -6.42 19.09 -34.97
CA ASN A 62 -5.23 19.92 -35.16
C ASN A 62 -4.23 19.79 -34.00
N GLU A 63 -3.96 18.58 -33.51
CA GLU A 63 -2.90 18.38 -32.51
C GLU A 63 -1.50 18.57 -33.16
N VAL A 64 -1.11 19.82 -33.30
CA VAL A 64 0.25 20.22 -33.67
C VAL A 64 1.01 20.36 -32.36
N GLY A 65 1.87 19.39 -32.05
CA GLY A 65 2.32 19.20 -30.67
C GLY A 65 3.82 19.01 -30.54
N ALA A 66 4.41 19.96 -29.82
CA ALA A 66 5.74 19.92 -29.21
C ALA A 66 6.10 18.55 -28.60
N ALA A 67 7.38 18.33 -28.37
CA ALA A 67 7.86 17.19 -27.60
C ALA A 67 7.83 17.48 -26.09
N MET A 68 8.01 16.46 -25.26
CA MET A 68 8.08 16.59 -23.80
C MET A 68 9.13 15.65 -23.21
N HIS A 69 9.60 16.01 -22.02
CA HIS A 69 10.40 15.11 -21.20
C HIS A 69 9.46 14.10 -20.54
N LEU A 70 9.81 12.83 -20.65
CA LEU A 70 9.24 11.74 -19.87
C LEU A 70 10.34 11.23 -18.93
N ALA A 71 10.45 11.90 -17.79
CA ALA A 71 11.44 11.59 -16.77
C ALA A 71 11.16 10.23 -16.07
N PRO A 72 12.14 9.64 -15.36
CA PRO A 72 12.03 8.29 -14.79
C PRO A 72 10.80 8.04 -13.91
N ASN A 73 10.44 8.99 -13.04
CA ASN A 73 9.26 8.95 -12.16
C ASN A 73 7.96 8.73 -12.96
N ALA A 74 7.75 9.52 -14.03
CA ALA A 74 6.57 9.41 -14.88
C ALA A 74 6.65 8.21 -15.83
N ASN A 75 7.83 7.89 -16.35
CA ASN A 75 8.03 6.75 -17.24
C ASN A 75 7.74 5.42 -16.52
N GLY A 76 8.10 5.29 -15.24
CA GLY A 76 7.78 4.11 -14.44
C GLY A 76 6.28 3.85 -14.34
N ILE A 77 5.50 4.90 -14.12
CA ILE A 77 4.04 4.82 -14.06
C ILE A 77 3.45 4.41 -15.42
N LEU A 78 3.93 4.99 -16.52
CA LEU A 78 3.48 4.60 -17.86
C LEU A 78 3.85 3.14 -18.19
N ARG A 79 5.05 2.69 -17.82
CA ARG A 79 5.47 1.29 -17.99
C ARG A 79 4.63 0.32 -17.16
N ARG A 80 4.21 0.71 -15.95
CA ARG A 80 3.20 -0.03 -15.15
C ARG A 80 1.85 -0.13 -15.88
N LEU A 81 1.50 0.87 -16.67
CA LEU A 81 0.34 0.81 -17.58
C LEU A 81 0.59 -0.01 -18.85
N GLY A 82 1.80 -0.53 -19.07
CA GLY A 82 2.18 -1.24 -20.30
C GLY A 82 2.43 -0.29 -21.48
N ILE A 83 2.66 1.00 -21.21
CA ILE A 83 3.08 1.99 -22.21
C ILE A 83 4.61 2.07 -22.17
N PHE A 84 5.22 1.73 -23.28
CA PHE A 84 6.67 1.75 -23.47
C PHE A 84 6.98 2.86 -24.46
N ALA A 85 7.46 4.01 -23.99
CA ALA A 85 7.61 5.18 -24.85
C ALA A 85 8.59 4.94 -26.03
N GLU A 86 9.53 4.01 -25.86
CA GLU A 86 10.43 3.53 -26.92
C GLU A 86 9.69 2.94 -28.13
N THR A 87 8.48 2.39 -27.96
CA THR A 87 7.71 1.81 -29.09
C THR A 87 6.92 2.84 -29.89
N ILE A 88 6.86 4.08 -29.40
CA ILE A 88 6.15 5.22 -30.02
C ILE A 88 7.11 6.34 -30.44
N GLY A 89 8.38 6.00 -30.65
CA GLY A 89 9.41 6.89 -31.18
C GLY A 89 10.03 7.85 -30.17
N ALA A 90 10.02 7.51 -28.88
CA ALA A 90 10.76 8.29 -27.88
C ALA A 90 12.26 8.00 -27.93
N ASN A 91 13.07 9.02 -27.67
CA ASN A 91 14.53 8.91 -27.63
C ASN A 91 15.03 8.84 -26.19
N VAL A 92 16.09 8.08 -25.94
CA VAL A 92 16.81 8.13 -24.65
C VAL A 92 17.49 9.49 -24.52
N PHE A 93 17.39 10.10 -23.34
CA PHE A 93 18.12 11.32 -23.02
C PHE A 93 19.57 10.97 -22.67
N GLU A 94 20.49 11.23 -23.59
CA GLU A 94 21.87 10.73 -23.52
C GLU A 94 22.87 11.83 -23.22
N ARG A 95 22.60 13.08 -23.62
CA ARG A 95 23.59 14.16 -23.53
C ARG A 95 22.94 15.52 -23.30
N ILE A 96 23.59 16.38 -22.53
CA ILE A 96 23.21 17.79 -22.40
C ILE A 96 24.37 18.68 -22.86
N LYS A 97 24.06 19.71 -23.66
CA LYS A 97 25.01 20.73 -24.08
C LYS A 97 24.41 22.12 -23.88
N GLU A 98 25.16 23.01 -23.25
CA GLU A 98 24.72 24.35 -22.93
C GLU A 98 25.66 25.37 -23.57
N PHE A 99 25.08 26.42 -24.13
CA PHE A 99 25.78 27.50 -24.81
C PHE A 99 25.34 28.86 -24.28
N ASN A 100 26.18 29.88 -24.43
CA ASN A 100 25.72 31.27 -24.37
C ASN A 100 25.14 31.72 -25.72
N ALA A 101 24.68 32.97 -25.80
CA ALA A 101 24.10 33.53 -27.04
C ALA A 101 25.07 33.56 -28.24
N ALA A 102 26.39 33.59 -27.99
CA ALA A 102 27.44 33.63 -29.01
C ALA A 102 27.96 32.22 -29.39
N ASN A 103 27.22 31.16 -29.05
CA ASN A 103 27.60 29.76 -29.26
C ASN A 103 28.90 29.30 -28.57
N GLU A 104 29.33 29.99 -27.52
CA GLU A 104 30.42 29.50 -26.67
C GLU A 104 29.87 28.45 -25.70
N VAL A 105 30.56 27.31 -25.58
CA VAL A 105 30.13 26.19 -24.74
C VAL A 105 30.26 26.55 -23.27
N ILE A 106 29.14 26.53 -22.55
CA ILE A 106 29.08 26.64 -21.08
C ILE A 106 29.28 25.26 -20.44
N ARG A 107 28.61 24.24 -20.99
CA ARG A 107 28.63 22.87 -20.47
C ARG A 107 28.46 21.85 -21.59
N ASP A 108 29.12 20.71 -21.46
CA ASP A 108 28.88 19.55 -22.31
C ASP A 108 29.04 18.29 -21.46
N THR A 109 27.98 17.49 -21.34
CA THR A 109 27.96 16.33 -20.44
C THR A 109 27.24 15.15 -21.07
N GLU A 110 27.94 14.02 -21.16
CA GLU A 110 27.37 12.72 -21.48
C GLU A 110 26.71 12.10 -20.24
N LEU A 111 25.46 11.67 -20.37
CA LEU A 111 24.60 11.23 -19.28
C LEU A 111 24.29 9.73 -19.32
N THR A 112 24.69 9.02 -20.38
CA THR A 112 24.37 7.59 -20.57
C THR A 112 24.71 6.71 -19.35
N GLU A 113 25.90 6.86 -18.75
CA GLU A 113 26.26 6.12 -17.54
C GLU A 113 25.59 6.67 -16.28
N ALA A 114 25.53 8.00 -16.13
CA ALA A 114 24.91 8.64 -14.97
C ALA A 114 23.41 8.30 -14.85
N ASN A 115 22.72 8.13 -15.97
CA ASN A 115 21.30 7.79 -16.01
C ASN A 115 20.98 6.35 -15.58
N LYS A 116 21.99 5.47 -15.41
CA LYS A 116 21.78 4.10 -14.92
C LYS A 116 21.35 4.01 -13.45
N ILE A 117 21.44 5.11 -12.70
CA ILE A 117 20.89 5.18 -11.33
C ILE A 117 19.36 5.07 -11.31
N TRP A 118 18.70 5.42 -12.42
CA TRP A 118 17.26 5.40 -12.54
C TRP A 118 16.76 4.02 -12.97
N GLN A 119 15.73 3.51 -12.31
CA GLN A 119 15.10 2.24 -12.69
C GLN A 119 14.50 2.28 -14.10
N HIS A 120 14.02 3.45 -14.52
CA HIS A 120 13.37 3.66 -15.81
C HIS A 120 14.12 4.70 -16.64
N PRO A 121 14.25 4.50 -17.97
CA PRO A 121 14.95 5.43 -18.82
C PRO A 121 14.31 6.82 -18.79
N TRP A 122 15.13 7.86 -18.88
CA TRP A 122 14.63 9.20 -19.19
C TRP A 122 14.43 9.30 -20.70
N HIS A 123 13.19 9.56 -21.13
CA HIS A 123 12.83 9.67 -22.53
C HIS A 123 12.47 11.09 -22.97
N LEU A 124 12.74 11.39 -24.23
CA LEU A 124 12.30 12.58 -24.96
C LEU A 124 11.26 12.12 -25.97
N VAL A 125 9.99 12.49 -25.77
CA VAL A 125 8.86 11.90 -26.50
C VAL A 125 8.06 12.96 -27.26
N HIS A 126 7.60 12.61 -28.46
CA HIS A 126 6.66 13.44 -29.21
C HIS A 126 5.29 13.41 -28.51
N ARG A 127 4.80 14.55 -28.00
CA ARG A 127 3.60 14.60 -27.15
C ARG A 127 2.37 13.99 -27.82
N VAL A 128 2.19 14.22 -29.12
CA VAL A 128 1.06 13.67 -29.89
C VAL A 128 1.09 12.14 -29.94
N ARG A 129 2.26 11.53 -30.09
CA ARG A 129 2.40 10.06 -30.11
C ARG A 129 2.01 9.47 -28.76
N LEU A 130 2.50 10.07 -27.67
CA LEU A 130 2.14 9.65 -26.31
C LEU A 130 0.64 9.82 -26.04
N HIS A 131 0.06 10.96 -26.44
CA HIS A 131 -1.37 11.21 -26.29
C HIS A 131 -2.21 10.19 -27.06
N GLN A 132 -1.85 9.91 -28.32
CA GLN A 132 -2.54 8.91 -29.14
C GLN A 132 -2.51 7.52 -28.49
N GLU A 133 -1.37 7.12 -27.93
CA GLU A 133 -1.24 5.82 -27.26
C GLU A 133 -2.04 5.76 -25.95
N LEU A 134 -2.01 6.82 -25.14
CA LEU A 134 -2.87 6.95 -23.96
C LEU A 134 -4.35 6.89 -24.33
N LYS A 135 -4.76 7.61 -25.38
CA LYS A 135 -6.15 7.61 -25.88
C LYS A 135 -6.54 6.20 -26.33
N ARG A 136 -5.70 5.54 -27.12
CA ARG A 136 -5.91 4.17 -27.59
C ARG A 136 -6.14 3.23 -26.41
N LEU A 137 -5.26 3.25 -25.41
CA LEU A 137 -5.40 2.38 -24.23
C LEU A 137 -6.61 2.73 -23.35
N ALA A 138 -6.97 4.01 -23.23
CA ALA A 138 -8.14 4.42 -22.46
C ALA A 138 -9.44 3.91 -23.09
N THR A 139 -9.56 3.97 -24.43
CA THR A 139 -10.82 3.70 -25.14
C THR A 139 -10.88 2.35 -25.86
N SER A 140 -9.77 1.60 -25.93
CA SER A 140 -9.75 0.31 -26.63
C SER A 140 -10.55 -0.75 -25.87
N PRO A 141 -11.31 -1.63 -26.57
CA PRO A 141 -11.86 -2.85 -25.97
C PRO A 141 -10.78 -3.82 -25.46
N GLU A 142 -9.55 -3.67 -25.94
CA GLU A 142 -8.41 -4.46 -25.51
C GLU A 142 -7.87 -3.96 -24.16
N GLY A 143 -7.55 -4.88 -23.26
CA GLY A 143 -7.01 -4.58 -21.93
C GLY A 143 -8.02 -4.76 -20.78
N PRO A 144 -7.59 -4.56 -19.53
CA PRO A 144 -8.43 -4.81 -18.36
C PRO A 144 -9.52 -3.74 -18.20
N GLY A 145 -10.72 -4.17 -17.80
CA GLY A 145 -11.84 -3.29 -17.46
C GLY A 145 -12.62 -2.73 -18.65
N ILE A 146 -13.70 -2.01 -18.35
CA ILE A 146 -14.61 -1.46 -19.37
C ILE A 146 -13.93 -0.28 -20.09
N PRO A 147 -13.95 -0.20 -21.44
CA PRO A 147 -13.41 0.94 -22.17
C PRO A 147 -14.00 2.27 -21.73
N ALA A 148 -13.15 3.29 -21.55
CA ALA A 148 -13.63 4.61 -21.23
C ALA A 148 -14.41 5.20 -22.42
N VAL A 149 -15.54 5.85 -22.12
CA VAL A 149 -16.36 6.53 -23.12
C VAL A 149 -15.81 7.93 -23.35
N LEU A 150 -15.17 8.17 -24.49
CA LEU A 150 -14.65 9.48 -24.87
C LEU A 150 -15.69 10.26 -25.69
N ARG A 151 -16.17 11.37 -25.14
CA ARG A 151 -17.05 12.33 -25.83
C ARG A 151 -16.27 13.59 -26.21
N THR A 152 -16.01 13.76 -27.49
CA THR A 152 -15.39 14.96 -28.05
C THR A 152 -16.43 16.05 -28.32
N SER A 153 -15.99 17.27 -28.65
CA SER A 153 -16.87 18.45 -28.81
C SER A 153 -17.79 18.72 -27.60
N SER A 154 -17.43 18.23 -26.42
CA SER A 154 -18.24 18.30 -25.20
C SER A 154 -17.63 19.35 -24.28
N ARG A 155 -17.85 20.63 -24.60
CA ARG A 155 -17.37 21.74 -23.75
C ARG A 155 -18.16 21.77 -22.44
N VAL A 156 -17.45 21.58 -21.33
CA VAL A 156 -17.99 21.76 -19.99
C VAL A 156 -18.06 23.26 -19.64
N VAL A 157 -19.20 23.70 -19.09
CA VAL A 157 -19.43 25.09 -18.71
C VAL A 157 -19.58 25.30 -17.21
N ASP A 158 -20.05 24.27 -16.49
CA ASP A 158 -20.24 24.26 -15.03
C ASP A 158 -20.18 22.83 -14.46
N VAL A 159 -19.93 22.71 -13.16
CA VAL A 159 -19.93 21.45 -12.40
C VAL A 159 -20.64 21.66 -11.07
N ASP A 160 -21.53 20.75 -10.70
CA ASP A 160 -22.08 20.62 -9.35
C ASP A 160 -21.26 19.59 -8.56
N THR A 161 -20.61 20.05 -7.50
CA THR A 161 -19.69 19.26 -6.68
C THR A 161 -20.41 18.31 -5.73
N GLU A 162 -21.65 18.61 -5.32
CA GLU A 162 -22.42 17.79 -4.37
C GLU A 162 -23.03 16.57 -5.08
N THR A 163 -23.57 16.78 -6.29
CA THR A 163 -24.24 15.73 -7.08
C THR A 163 -23.33 15.06 -8.11
N ALA A 164 -22.08 15.50 -8.23
CA ALA A 164 -21.13 15.07 -9.27
C ALA A 164 -21.72 15.19 -10.69
N THR A 165 -22.37 16.32 -10.98
CA THR A 165 -23.01 16.59 -12.26
C THR A 165 -22.23 17.63 -13.07
N VAL A 166 -21.91 17.29 -14.31
CA VAL A 166 -21.24 18.17 -15.28
C VAL A 166 -22.26 18.73 -16.27
N PHE A 167 -22.22 20.04 -16.50
CA PHE A 167 -23.09 20.74 -17.46
C PHE A 167 -22.30 21.11 -18.73
N LEU A 168 -22.87 20.77 -19.89
CA LEU A 168 -22.28 20.99 -21.20
C LEU A 168 -22.84 22.26 -21.87
N GLN A 169 -22.06 22.85 -22.77
CA GLN A 169 -22.46 24.05 -23.51
C GLN A 169 -23.72 23.86 -24.37
N ASP A 170 -23.98 22.63 -24.83
CA ASP A 170 -25.16 22.26 -25.61
C ASP A 170 -26.43 22.05 -24.75
N GLY A 171 -26.33 22.28 -23.44
CA GLY A 171 -27.41 22.05 -22.48
C GLY A 171 -27.46 20.62 -21.92
N GLY A 172 -26.61 19.71 -22.43
CA GLY A 172 -26.48 18.35 -21.93
C GLY A 172 -25.95 18.29 -20.50
N LYS A 173 -26.29 17.20 -19.80
CA LYS A 173 -25.81 16.90 -18.45
C LYS A 173 -25.21 15.51 -18.40
N VAL A 174 -24.13 15.35 -17.64
CA VAL A 174 -23.48 14.06 -17.38
C VAL A 174 -23.27 13.94 -15.89
N GLN A 175 -23.89 12.96 -15.27
CA GLN A 175 -23.79 12.71 -13.83
C GLN A 175 -22.98 11.43 -13.58
N GLY A 176 -22.17 11.45 -12.53
CA GLY A 176 -21.49 10.27 -12.00
C GLY A 176 -21.51 10.27 -10.47
N ASP A 177 -20.64 9.47 -9.87
CA ASP A 177 -20.39 9.41 -8.44
C ASP A 177 -19.22 10.33 -8.02
N LEU A 178 -18.36 10.66 -9.00
CA LEU A 178 -17.15 11.47 -8.89
C LEU A 178 -16.90 12.24 -10.19
N VAL A 179 -16.52 13.52 -10.07
CA VAL A 179 -15.96 14.33 -11.16
C VAL A 179 -14.48 14.59 -10.92
N ILE A 180 -13.67 14.40 -11.95
CA ILE A 180 -12.24 14.71 -11.94
C ILE A 180 -11.97 15.82 -12.96
N GLY A 181 -11.61 17.01 -12.48
CA GLY A 181 -11.22 18.16 -13.29
C GLY A 181 -9.78 18.04 -13.79
N ALA A 182 -9.63 17.71 -15.06
CA ALA A 182 -8.36 17.62 -15.80
C ALA A 182 -8.31 18.61 -16.97
N ASP A 183 -9.01 19.74 -16.83
CA ASP A 183 -9.33 20.73 -17.87
C ASP A 183 -8.28 21.84 -18.02
N GLY A 184 -7.09 21.62 -17.46
CA GLY A 184 -5.89 22.41 -17.71
C GLY A 184 -5.87 23.79 -17.04
N VAL A 185 -4.93 24.63 -17.47
CA VAL A 185 -4.65 25.94 -16.84
C VAL A 185 -5.86 26.88 -16.82
N HIS A 186 -6.80 26.75 -17.77
CA HIS A 186 -8.04 27.53 -17.82
C HIS A 186 -9.26 26.80 -17.23
N SER A 187 -9.01 25.91 -16.27
CA SER A 187 -10.01 25.03 -15.65
C SER A 187 -11.29 25.75 -15.23
N ARG A 188 -12.43 25.20 -15.67
CA ARG A 188 -13.76 25.57 -15.17
C ARG A 188 -14.09 24.81 -13.89
N SER A 189 -13.55 23.59 -13.77
CA SER A 189 -13.69 22.74 -12.58
C SER A 189 -13.08 23.41 -11.34
N ARG A 190 -11.88 24.02 -11.49
CA ARG A 190 -11.19 24.73 -10.39
C ARG A 190 -12.03 25.86 -9.80
N LEU A 191 -12.74 26.61 -10.65
CA LEU A 191 -13.60 27.73 -10.20
C LEU A 191 -14.71 27.29 -9.23
N LYS A 192 -15.09 26.01 -9.25
CA LYS A 192 -16.10 25.44 -8.36
C LYS A 192 -15.57 25.09 -6.98
N ILE A 193 -14.26 24.91 -6.85
CA ILE A 193 -13.61 24.58 -5.58
C ILE A 193 -13.16 25.86 -4.86
N VAL A 194 -12.47 26.74 -5.58
CA VAL A 194 -11.77 27.89 -4.96
C VAL A 194 -12.34 29.25 -5.37
N GLY A 195 -13.34 29.29 -6.26
CA GLY A 195 -13.92 30.53 -6.76
C GLY A 195 -13.10 31.20 -7.87
N LYS A 196 -13.48 32.44 -8.23
CA LYS A 196 -12.91 33.17 -9.38
C LYS A 196 -11.60 33.89 -9.09
N ASP A 197 -11.22 34.01 -7.82
CA ASP A 197 -10.03 34.75 -7.41
C ASP A 197 -8.73 33.96 -7.68
N TRP A 198 -8.84 32.65 -7.90
CA TRP A 198 -7.72 31.75 -8.16
C TRP A 198 -7.59 31.42 -9.64
N GLN A 199 -6.96 32.34 -10.38
CA GLN A 199 -6.68 32.21 -11.81
C GLN A 199 -5.18 32.21 -12.07
N ALA A 200 -4.82 31.56 -13.17
CA ALA A 200 -3.45 31.64 -13.66
C ALA A 200 -3.15 33.06 -14.14
N TYR A 201 -1.95 33.54 -13.84
CA TYR A 201 -1.45 34.85 -14.21
C TYR A 201 -0.23 34.73 -15.11
N SER A 202 0.06 35.80 -15.85
CA SER A 202 1.24 35.87 -16.71
C SER A 202 2.53 35.78 -15.88
N SER A 203 3.48 34.97 -16.30
CA SER A 203 4.84 35.01 -15.73
C SER A 203 5.70 36.15 -16.28
N GLY A 204 5.16 36.94 -17.22
CA GLY A 204 5.91 37.96 -17.96
C GLY A 204 6.77 37.40 -19.11
N LYS A 205 6.65 36.09 -19.40
CA LYS A 205 7.38 35.44 -20.49
C LYS A 205 6.44 34.73 -21.46
N SER A 206 6.85 34.66 -22.72
CA SER A 206 6.22 33.87 -23.79
C SER A 206 7.21 32.84 -24.32
N ALA A 207 6.69 31.82 -25.03
CA ALA A 207 7.52 30.81 -25.67
C ALA A 207 7.05 30.51 -27.10
N PHE A 208 7.95 30.66 -28.07
CA PHE A 208 7.75 30.04 -29.39
C PHE A 208 7.98 28.54 -29.27
N ARG A 209 7.09 27.76 -29.87
CA ARG A 209 7.20 26.31 -29.98
C ARG A 209 6.98 25.88 -31.41
N PHE A 210 7.85 25.00 -31.89
CA PHE A 210 7.82 24.47 -33.26
C PHE A 210 8.69 23.23 -33.38
N LEU A 211 8.59 22.58 -34.53
CA LEU A 211 9.43 21.44 -34.91
C LEU A 211 10.28 21.79 -36.13
N VAL A 212 11.49 21.24 -36.18
CA VAL A 212 12.39 21.28 -37.35
C VAL A 212 12.78 19.84 -37.70
N PRO A 213 12.62 19.38 -38.94
CA PRO A 213 13.19 18.10 -39.37
C PRO A 213 14.70 18.09 -39.13
N ARG A 214 15.21 17.04 -38.48
CA ARG A 214 16.64 16.92 -38.19
C ARG A 214 17.48 16.95 -39.47
N GLN A 215 16.94 16.39 -40.55
CA GLN A 215 17.60 16.36 -41.85
C GLN A 215 17.87 17.77 -42.40
N ASP A 216 16.91 18.70 -42.27
CA ASP A 216 17.06 20.08 -42.73
C ASP A 216 18.21 20.81 -42.03
N ALA A 217 18.50 20.43 -40.77
CA ALA A 217 19.64 20.92 -40.02
C ALA A 217 20.96 20.26 -40.45
N LEU A 218 20.94 18.95 -40.76
CA LEU A 218 22.11 18.19 -41.21
C LEU A 218 22.56 18.53 -42.64
N ASP A 219 21.62 18.83 -43.53
CA ASP A 219 21.88 19.15 -44.94
C ASP A 219 22.56 20.51 -45.14
N ASP A 220 22.55 21.36 -44.11
CA ASP A 220 23.14 22.69 -44.13
C ASP A 220 24.45 22.70 -43.32
N PRO A 221 25.62 22.91 -43.97
CA PRO A 221 26.92 22.86 -43.31
C PRO A 221 27.06 23.79 -42.11
N GLU A 222 26.33 24.91 -42.10
CA GLU A 222 26.37 25.87 -40.98
C GLU A 222 25.60 25.37 -39.76
N THR A 223 24.55 24.56 -39.94
CA THR A 223 23.70 24.07 -38.83
C THR A 223 23.94 22.62 -38.46
N ALA A 224 24.64 21.85 -39.31
CA ALA A 224 24.82 20.40 -39.17
C ALA A 224 25.44 19.99 -37.83
N HIS A 225 26.33 20.84 -37.27
CA HIS A 225 27.01 20.58 -36.01
C HIS A 225 26.07 20.55 -34.79
N PHE A 226 24.89 21.19 -34.85
CA PHE A 226 23.87 21.10 -33.81
C PHE A 226 23.08 19.78 -33.83
N ALA A 227 23.20 19.01 -34.92
CA ALA A 227 22.34 17.87 -35.19
C ALA A 227 23.06 16.50 -35.17
N GLN A 228 24.34 16.46 -34.76
CA GLN A 228 25.20 15.27 -34.90
C GLN A 228 24.88 14.15 -33.89
N HIS A 229 24.35 14.48 -32.71
CA HIS A 229 24.16 13.50 -31.64
C HIS A 229 22.69 13.11 -31.47
N ASN A 230 22.45 11.82 -31.21
CA ASN A 230 21.14 11.33 -30.77
C ASN A 230 20.91 11.71 -29.30
N GLY A 231 19.65 11.82 -28.90
CA GLY A 231 19.30 12.00 -27.48
C GLY A 231 19.83 13.28 -26.82
N GLN A 232 20.34 14.25 -27.60
CA GLN A 232 21.00 15.44 -27.09
C GLN A 232 20.02 16.58 -26.83
N LEU A 233 19.97 17.05 -25.59
CA LEU A 233 19.35 18.33 -25.23
C LEU A 233 20.38 19.45 -25.40
N ILE A 234 20.02 20.49 -26.15
CA ILE A 234 20.81 21.71 -26.29
C ILE A 234 20.06 22.89 -25.70
N ILE A 235 20.74 23.69 -24.87
CA ILE A 235 20.19 24.90 -24.28
C ILE A 235 21.09 26.08 -24.61
N TRP A 236 20.52 27.17 -25.12
CA TRP A 236 21.21 28.46 -25.24
C TRP A 236 20.68 29.44 -24.20
N TYR A 237 21.59 30.08 -23.47
CA TYR A 237 21.28 31.07 -22.44
C TYR A 237 21.67 32.48 -22.89
N ALA A 238 20.76 33.42 -22.67
CA ALA A 238 21.02 34.86 -22.65
C ALA A 238 20.45 35.46 -21.36
N ALA A 239 20.52 36.78 -21.22
CA ALA A 239 20.17 37.47 -19.98
C ALA A 239 18.71 37.27 -19.55
N ASP A 240 17.76 37.27 -20.49
CA ASP A 240 16.31 37.25 -20.23
C ASP A 240 15.54 36.26 -21.13
N ARG A 241 16.26 35.50 -21.95
CA ARG A 241 15.72 34.59 -22.96
C ARG A 241 16.58 33.35 -23.10
N ARG A 242 15.94 32.26 -23.54
CA ARG A 242 16.58 30.95 -23.67
C ARG A 242 15.95 30.14 -24.78
N ILE A 243 16.76 29.34 -25.45
CA ILE A 243 16.32 28.39 -26.48
C ILE A 243 16.62 27.00 -25.98
N VAL A 244 15.63 26.12 -26.01
CA VAL A 244 15.77 24.70 -25.66
C VAL A 244 15.45 23.87 -26.90
N MET A 245 16.39 23.03 -27.33
CA MET A 245 16.26 22.13 -28.46
C MET A 245 16.51 20.70 -28.03
N TYR A 246 15.66 19.75 -28.44
CA TYR A 246 15.91 18.32 -28.22
C TYR A 246 15.19 17.44 -29.25
N PRO A 247 15.72 16.24 -29.54
CA PRO A 247 15.13 15.34 -30.53
C PRO A 247 13.88 14.63 -30.02
N CYS A 248 12.94 14.37 -30.92
CA CYS A 248 11.78 13.48 -30.74
C CYS A 248 11.52 12.65 -32.03
N ASP A 249 10.61 11.68 -31.95
CA ASP A 249 10.17 10.84 -33.10
C ASP A 249 11.36 10.12 -33.77
N ASP A 250 12.01 9.20 -33.05
CA ASP A 250 13.21 8.46 -33.48
C ASP A 250 14.39 9.36 -33.90
N ASN A 251 14.57 10.46 -33.18
CA ASN A 251 15.49 11.55 -33.50
C ASN A 251 15.28 12.18 -34.89
N LYS A 252 14.11 12.04 -35.52
CA LYS A 252 13.85 12.61 -36.86
C LYS A 252 13.45 14.08 -36.81
N MET A 253 12.95 14.55 -35.67
CA MET A 253 12.49 15.93 -35.47
C MET A 253 13.19 16.55 -34.27
N PHE A 254 13.55 17.83 -34.37
CA PHE A 254 13.93 18.65 -33.23
C PHE A 254 12.74 19.48 -32.75
N ASN A 255 12.49 19.40 -31.45
CA ASN A 255 11.56 20.28 -30.76
C ASN A 255 12.28 21.51 -30.25
N PHE A 256 11.71 22.68 -30.51
CA PHE A 256 12.19 23.96 -30.00
C PHE A 256 11.21 24.57 -28.99
N VAL A 257 11.77 25.11 -27.91
CA VAL A 257 11.07 26.00 -26.97
C VAL A 257 11.93 27.24 -26.79
N CYS A 258 11.50 28.36 -27.38
CA CYS A 258 12.23 29.62 -27.38
C CYS A 258 11.51 30.62 -26.47
N ILE A 259 12.00 30.77 -25.24
CA ILE A 259 11.41 31.59 -24.18
C ILE A 259 12.03 32.99 -24.20
N HIS A 260 11.19 34.01 -24.07
CA HIS A 260 11.54 35.43 -24.19
C HIS A 260 10.52 36.31 -23.43
N PRO A 261 10.82 37.61 -23.18
CA PRO A 261 9.86 38.54 -22.61
C PRO A 261 8.56 38.63 -23.41
N ARG A 262 7.42 38.66 -22.72
CA ARG A 262 6.09 38.61 -23.34
C ARG A 262 5.87 39.73 -24.35
N GLU A 263 6.36 40.92 -24.04
CA GLU A 263 6.10 42.17 -24.77
C GLU A 263 6.70 42.15 -26.19
N GLU A 264 7.64 41.24 -26.46
CA GLU A 264 8.33 41.15 -27.74
C GLU A 264 7.63 40.26 -28.78
N SER A 265 6.54 39.58 -28.41
CA SER A 265 5.79 38.68 -29.30
C SER A 265 4.26 38.80 -29.19
N ASP A 266 3.76 39.97 -28.79
CA ASP A 266 2.37 40.25 -28.38
C ASP A 266 1.30 39.27 -28.93
N PRO A 267 0.78 38.35 -28.09
CA PRO A 267 -0.30 37.45 -28.47
C PRO A 267 -1.70 38.13 -28.46
N GLY A 268 -1.80 39.44 -28.19
CA GLY A 268 -3.04 40.18 -27.97
C GLY A 268 -3.94 40.44 -29.20
N SER A 269 -3.41 40.37 -30.42
CA SER A 269 -4.22 40.52 -31.65
C SER A 269 -4.55 39.16 -32.25
N LYS A 270 -5.74 38.62 -31.95
CA LYS A 270 -6.24 37.37 -32.55
C LYS A 270 -6.45 37.44 -34.08
N GLU A 271 -6.34 38.62 -34.69
CA GLU A 271 -6.71 38.83 -36.09
C GLU A 271 -5.53 38.92 -37.09
N ASP A 272 -4.26 39.01 -36.65
CA ASP A 272 -3.11 39.25 -37.56
C ASP A 272 -1.92 38.26 -37.47
N TRP A 273 -2.14 37.04 -36.95
CA TRP A 273 -1.11 36.00 -36.93
C TRP A 273 -1.07 35.19 -38.24
N ASN A 274 -0.42 35.71 -39.27
CA ASN A 274 0.00 34.92 -40.44
C ASN A 274 1.38 34.28 -40.20
N ASN A 275 1.67 33.16 -40.87
CA ASN A 275 2.90 32.38 -40.63
C ASN A 275 4.19 33.17 -40.94
N GLU A 276 4.18 34.02 -41.97
CA GLU A 276 5.31 34.91 -42.33
C GLU A 276 5.60 35.96 -41.25
N THR A 277 4.55 36.50 -40.62
CA THR A 277 4.67 37.45 -39.50
C THR A 277 5.26 36.76 -38.26
N SER A 278 4.93 35.49 -38.03
CA SER A 278 5.42 34.73 -36.86
C SER A 278 6.92 34.43 -36.92
N MET A 279 7.41 34.04 -38.10
CA MET A 279 8.84 33.74 -38.30
C MET A 279 9.71 35.00 -38.19
N SER A 280 9.27 36.10 -38.77
CA SER A 280 10.01 37.37 -38.70
C SER A 280 10.11 37.89 -37.27
N VAL A 281 9.05 37.77 -36.46
CA VAL A 281 9.09 38.09 -35.03
C VAL A 281 10.06 37.16 -34.29
N LEU A 282 10.01 35.84 -34.52
CA LEU A 282 10.96 34.89 -33.91
C LEU A 282 12.42 35.30 -34.18
N LEU A 283 12.78 35.55 -35.44
CA LEU A 283 14.15 35.91 -35.80
C LEU A 283 14.55 37.28 -35.23
N ASN A 284 13.63 38.24 -35.13
CA ASN A 284 13.91 39.54 -34.52
C ASN A 284 14.14 39.43 -33.00
N VAL A 285 13.35 38.60 -32.30
CA VAL A 285 13.55 38.33 -30.86
C VAL A 285 14.92 37.73 -30.59
N TYR A 286 15.43 36.86 -31.47
CA TYR A 286 16.72 36.19 -31.25
C TYR A 286 17.88 36.79 -32.07
N LYS A 287 17.73 37.97 -32.67
CA LYS A 287 18.69 38.58 -33.62
C LYS A 287 20.13 38.70 -33.13
N ASP A 288 20.33 38.77 -31.81
CA ASP A 288 21.65 38.92 -31.18
C ASP A 288 22.31 37.56 -30.85
N PHE A 289 21.66 36.45 -31.20
CA PHE A 289 22.25 35.12 -31.13
C PHE A 289 23.11 34.83 -32.35
N ASP A 290 23.98 33.84 -32.22
CA ASP A 290 24.88 33.41 -33.29
C ASP A 290 24.14 33.15 -34.64
N PRO A 291 24.72 33.58 -35.78
CA PRO A 291 24.09 33.45 -37.10
C PRO A 291 23.70 32.02 -37.49
N ALA A 292 24.47 30.99 -37.10
CA ALA A 292 24.14 29.61 -37.40
C ALA A 292 22.88 29.16 -36.64
N LEU A 293 22.69 29.63 -35.41
CA LEU A 293 21.46 29.35 -34.65
C LEU A 293 20.25 30.05 -35.30
N LEU A 294 20.39 31.33 -35.69
CA LEU A 294 19.32 32.04 -36.41
C LEU A 294 18.93 31.33 -37.71
N LYS A 295 19.92 30.84 -38.45
CA LYS A 295 19.69 30.02 -39.65
C LYS A 295 18.93 28.74 -39.32
N LEU A 296 19.25 28.07 -38.21
CA LEU A 296 18.51 26.89 -37.75
C LEU A 296 17.06 27.23 -37.35
N LEU A 297 16.81 28.34 -36.64
CA LEU A 297 15.47 28.78 -36.27
C LEU A 297 14.61 29.07 -37.51
N SER A 298 15.21 29.61 -38.58
CA SER A 298 14.52 29.90 -39.85
C SER A 298 13.98 28.65 -40.58
N LYS A 299 14.43 27.45 -40.19
CA LYS A 299 13.94 26.16 -40.71
C LYS A 299 12.67 25.66 -40.00
N ALA A 300 12.12 26.42 -39.06
CA ALA A 300 10.86 26.07 -38.41
C ALA A 300 9.74 25.89 -39.44
N SER A 301 9.00 24.77 -39.36
CA SER A 301 7.83 24.58 -40.21
C SER A 301 6.79 25.67 -39.90
N PRO A 302 6.33 26.46 -40.90
CA PRO A 302 5.34 27.53 -40.72
C PRO A 302 4.06 27.05 -40.04
N GLU A 303 3.62 25.83 -40.33
CA GLU A 303 2.40 25.22 -39.76
C GLU A 303 2.56 24.85 -38.27
N SER A 304 3.80 24.70 -37.80
CA SER A 304 4.13 24.31 -36.42
C SER A 304 4.44 25.47 -35.49
N LEU A 305 4.80 26.63 -36.03
CA LEU A 305 5.26 27.79 -35.26
C LEU A 305 4.12 28.48 -34.52
N LYS A 306 4.15 28.41 -33.20
CA LYS A 306 3.17 29.06 -32.32
C LYS A 306 3.85 29.72 -31.13
N ALA A 307 3.44 30.94 -30.79
CA ALA A 307 3.80 31.56 -29.51
C ALA A 307 2.72 31.28 -28.47
N TRP A 308 3.15 30.93 -27.26
CA TRP A 308 2.28 30.70 -26.12
C TRP A 308 2.77 31.54 -24.95
N GLU A 309 1.84 32.22 -24.30
CA GLU A 309 2.11 32.86 -23.02
C GLU A 309 2.39 31.80 -21.95
N LEU A 310 3.41 32.03 -21.12
CA LEU A 310 3.70 31.18 -19.97
C LEU A 310 2.90 31.68 -18.77
N LEU A 311 2.03 30.80 -18.26
CA LEU A 311 1.17 31.10 -17.13
C LEU A 311 1.67 30.39 -15.88
N ASP A 312 1.63 31.10 -14.76
CA ASP A 312 1.86 30.57 -13.42
C ASP A 312 0.59 30.72 -12.58
N MET A 313 0.53 30.09 -11.42
CA MET A 313 -0.60 30.19 -10.50
C MET A 313 -0.17 29.92 -9.08
N ASP A 314 -0.71 30.69 -8.15
CA ASP A 314 -0.50 30.49 -6.72
C ASP A 314 -1.04 29.13 -6.27
N VAL A 315 -0.45 28.61 -5.18
CA VAL A 315 -0.82 27.33 -4.60
C VAL A 315 -2.27 27.39 -4.11
N LEU A 316 -3.12 26.54 -4.66
CA LEU A 316 -4.53 26.46 -4.28
C LEU A 316 -4.67 25.99 -2.83
N PRO A 317 -5.60 26.55 -2.04
CA PRO A 317 -5.81 26.12 -0.65
C PRO A 317 -6.32 24.66 -0.54
N THR A 318 -7.00 24.16 -1.58
CA THR A 318 -7.46 22.78 -1.70
C THR A 318 -7.71 22.43 -3.17
N TRP A 319 -7.60 21.15 -3.50
CA TRP A 319 -7.89 20.58 -4.81
C TRP A 319 -9.23 19.87 -4.86
N THR A 320 -9.94 19.77 -3.73
CA THR A 320 -11.10 18.90 -3.58
C THR A 320 -12.27 19.64 -2.95
N ASP A 321 -13.46 19.41 -3.48
CA ASP A 321 -14.71 19.81 -2.85
C ASP A 321 -15.75 18.73 -3.11
N LYS A 322 -16.33 18.17 -2.04
CA LYS A 322 -17.34 17.11 -2.10
C LYS A 322 -16.92 15.96 -3.03
N ARG A 323 -17.55 15.85 -4.22
CA ARG A 323 -17.31 14.82 -5.22
C ARG A 323 -16.55 15.33 -6.45
N LEU A 324 -15.87 16.47 -6.33
CA LEU A 324 -14.99 17.04 -7.35
C LEU A 324 -13.55 17.10 -6.84
N THR A 325 -12.60 16.65 -7.67
CA THR A 325 -11.16 16.85 -7.46
C THR A 325 -10.48 17.39 -8.70
N LEU A 326 -9.36 18.10 -8.56
CA LEU A 326 -8.52 18.57 -9.66
C LEU A 326 -7.29 17.67 -9.85
N LEU A 327 -6.74 17.62 -11.06
CA LEU A 327 -5.45 16.98 -11.36
C LEU A 327 -4.68 17.75 -12.44
N GLY A 328 -3.35 17.62 -12.46
CA GLY A 328 -2.50 18.30 -13.44
C GLY A 328 -2.63 19.83 -13.42
N ASP A 329 -2.52 20.48 -14.58
CA ASP A 329 -2.56 21.95 -14.68
C ASP A 329 -3.87 22.60 -14.19
N ALA A 330 -4.94 21.81 -13.99
CA ALA A 330 -6.14 22.31 -13.33
C ALA A 330 -5.89 22.62 -11.84
N ALA A 331 -5.02 21.85 -11.19
CA ALA A 331 -4.62 22.00 -9.78
C ALA A 331 -3.32 22.80 -9.61
N HIS A 332 -2.30 22.49 -10.41
CA HIS A 332 -0.91 22.97 -10.24
C HIS A 332 -0.25 23.24 -11.60
N PRO A 333 -0.60 24.31 -12.33
CA PRO A 333 0.00 24.60 -13.63
C PRO A 333 1.50 24.89 -13.48
N PHE A 334 2.29 24.31 -14.40
CA PHE A 334 3.74 24.42 -14.39
C PHE A 334 4.25 25.38 -15.45
N LEU A 335 5.22 26.21 -15.07
CA LEU A 335 6.14 26.78 -16.03
C LEU A 335 6.97 25.66 -16.70
N PRO A 336 7.40 25.82 -17.96
CA PRO A 336 8.01 24.73 -18.71
C PRO A 336 9.48 24.45 -18.33
N HIS A 337 10.01 25.07 -17.27
CA HIS A 337 11.45 25.09 -16.98
C HIS A 337 12.03 23.74 -16.55
N GLN A 338 11.20 22.80 -16.08
CA GLN A 338 11.64 21.48 -15.61
C GLN A 338 11.07 20.31 -16.41
N GLY A 339 10.19 20.57 -17.37
CA GLY A 339 9.54 19.51 -18.15
C GLY A 339 8.66 18.55 -17.32
N GLN A 340 8.26 18.92 -16.09
CA GLN A 340 7.59 18.03 -15.16
C GLN A 340 6.06 18.10 -15.14
N GLY A 341 5.41 19.13 -15.68
CA GLY A 341 3.95 19.29 -15.54
C GLY A 341 3.13 18.05 -15.96
N ALA A 342 3.45 17.46 -17.11
CA ALA A 342 2.81 16.22 -17.55
C ALA A 342 3.20 15.00 -16.70
N GLY A 343 4.44 14.95 -16.19
CA GLY A 343 4.89 13.89 -15.29
C GLY A 343 4.15 13.90 -13.96
N VAL A 344 3.98 15.08 -13.36
CA VAL A 344 3.21 15.27 -12.12
C VAL A 344 1.73 14.97 -12.34
N ALA A 345 1.15 15.30 -13.50
CA ALA A 345 -0.22 14.90 -13.85
C ALA A 345 -0.38 13.37 -14.00
N ILE A 346 0.65 12.65 -14.46
CA ILE A 346 0.68 11.18 -14.50
C ILE A 346 0.77 10.60 -13.09
N GLU A 347 1.59 11.20 -12.22
CA GLU A 347 1.66 10.86 -10.78
C GLU A 347 0.29 11.04 -10.10
N ASP A 348 -0.39 12.15 -10.36
CA ASP A 348 -1.72 12.41 -9.80
C ASP A 348 -2.73 11.32 -10.17
N ALA A 349 -2.74 10.91 -11.45
CA ALA A 349 -3.60 9.85 -11.93
C ALA A 349 -3.33 8.51 -11.24
N ALA A 350 -2.06 8.19 -10.97
CA ALA A 350 -1.68 6.98 -10.23
C ALA A 350 -2.15 7.04 -8.77
N SER A 351 -1.97 8.18 -8.10
CA SER A 351 -2.40 8.36 -6.71
C SER A 351 -3.93 8.31 -6.56
N LEU A 352 -4.68 8.95 -7.47
CA LEU A 352 -6.13 8.86 -7.53
C LEU A 352 -6.61 7.42 -7.65
N ALA A 353 -5.96 6.63 -8.50
CA ALA A 353 -6.27 5.22 -8.64
C ALA A 353 -6.06 4.48 -7.31
N VAL A 354 -4.91 4.67 -6.65
CA VAL A 354 -4.62 3.98 -5.38
C VAL A 354 -5.69 4.24 -4.32
N VAL A 355 -6.21 5.46 -4.21
CA VAL A 355 -7.22 5.80 -3.21
C VAL A 355 -8.65 5.42 -3.61
N LEU A 356 -8.86 4.94 -4.83
CA LEU A 356 -10.15 4.51 -5.39
C LEU A 356 -10.10 3.03 -5.83
N PRO A 357 -9.93 2.05 -4.92
CA PRO A 357 -10.10 0.65 -5.28
C PRO A 357 -11.56 0.32 -5.66
N LEU A 358 -11.78 -0.84 -6.30
CA LEU A 358 -13.10 -1.27 -6.82
C LEU A 358 -14.22 -1.28 -5.77
N ASP A 359 -13.87 -1.59 -4.52
CA ASP A 359 -14.79 -1.66 -3.37
C ASP A 359 -15.11 -0.28 -2.76
N THR A 360 -14.59 0.81 -3.32
CA THR A 360 -14.95 2.17 -2.90
C THR A 360 -16.43 2.44 -3.12
N SER A 361 -17.13 2.76 -2.05
CA SER A 361 -18.53 3.19 -2.12
C SER A 361 -18.65 4.67 -2.51
N PRO A 362 -19.74 5.09 -3.19
CA PRO A 362 -19.97 6.50 -3.51
C PRO A 362 -19.92 7.43 -2.27
N GLU A 363 -20.30 6.96 -1.10
CA GLU A 363 -20.31 7.73 0.15
C GLU A 363 -18.90 8.03 0.66
N GLU A 364 -17.93 7.16 0.36
CA GLU A 364 -16.53 7.33 0.77
C GLU A 364 -15.76 8.31 -0.12
N VAL A 365 -16.27 8.61 -1.32
CA VAL A 365 -15.58 9.45 -2.32
C VAL A 365 -14.99 10.72 -1.71
N PRO A 366 -15.72 11.57 -0.96
CA PRO A 366 -15.14 12.79 -0.40
C PRO A 366 -13.94 12.55 0.53
N GLU A 367 -13.91 11.44 1.27
CA GLU A 367 -12.76 11.07 2.09
C GLU A 367 -11.59 10.60 1.25
N ARG A 368 -11.84 9.76 0.23
CA ARG A 368 -10.80 9.29 -0.70
C ARG A 368 -10.11 10.44 -1.42
N LEU A 369 -10.88 11.46 -1.84
CA LEU A 369 -10.33 12.64 -2.49
C LEU A 369 -9.41 13.44 -1.56
N ARG A 370 -9.76 13.56 -0.26
CA ARG A 370 -8.88 14.20 0.73
C ARG A 370 -7.56 13.44 0.91
N LEU A 371 -7.57 12.11 0.83
CA LEU A 371 -6.35 11.30 0.86
C LEU A 371 -5.48 11.53 -0.37
N TYR A 372 -6.08 11.55 -1.57
CA TYR A 372 -5.36 11.90 -2.79
C TYR A 372 -4.66 13.25 -2.65
N GLN A 373 -5.37 14.27 -2.17
CA GLN A 373 -4.77 15.59 -1.90
C GLN A 373 -3.62 15.46 -0.88
N ASP A 374 -3.84 14.81 0.26
CA ASP A 374 -2.83 14.62 1.31
C ASP A 374 -1.54 13.93 0.80
N PHE A 375 -1.67 13.02 -0.17
CA PHE A 375 -0.52 12.30 -0.73
C PHE A 375 0.27 13.16 -1.74
N ARG A 376 -0.43 14.05 -2.46
CA ARG A 376 0.10 14.74 -3.64
C ARG A 376 0.42 16.21 -3.44
N TYR A 377 -0.28 16.87 -2.53
CA TYR A 377 -0.29 18.33 -2.42
C TYR A 377 1.10 18.92 -2.17
N ASP A 378 1.82 18.46 -1.15
CA ASP A 378 3.19 18.94 -0.87
C ASP A 378 4.13 18.69 -2.05
N ARG A 379 4.08 17.48 -2.61
CA ARG A 379 4.94 17.06 -3.70
C ARG A 379 4.75 17.91 -4.96
N ALA A 380 3.52 18.03 -5.46
CA ALA A 380 3.25 18.81 -6.67
C ALA A 380 3.65 20.29 -6.50
N ASN A 381 3.30 20.89 -5.36
CA ASN A 381 3.61 22.30 -5.08
C ASN A 381 5.12 22.54 -4.96
N ARG A 382 5.87 21.61 -4.35
CA ARG A 382 7.33 21.70 -4.25
C ARG A 382 8.01 21.57 -5.62
N ILE A 383 7.51 20.68 -6.49
CA ILE A 383 8.01 20.57 -7.86
C ILE A 383 7.68 21.84 -8.66
N GLN A 384 6.49 22.43 -8.46
CA GLN A 384 6.09 23.70 -9.09
C GLN A 384 7.05 24.83 -8.69
N GLU A 385 7.37 24.94 -7.41
CA GLU A 385 8.31 25.92 -6.89
C GLU A 385 9.72 25.75 -7.48
N PHE A 386 10.21 24.51 -7.60
CA PHE A 386 11.46 24.26 -8.30
C PHE A 386 11.44 24.68 -9.76
N SER A 387 10.28 24.59 -10.42
CA SER A 387 10.11 25.10 -11.78
C SER A 387 10.22 26.62 -11.85
N ARG A 388 9.68 27.34 -10.87
CA ARG A 388 9.82 28.80 -10.76
C ARG A 388 11.28 29.20 -10.57
N GLN A 389 11.99 28.51 -9.68
CA GLN A 389 13.40 28.79 -9.40
C GLN A 389 14.28 28.58 -10.64
N ALA A 390 14.05 27.50 -11.39
CA ALA A 390 14.73 27.25 -12.66
C ALA A 390 14.32 28.20 -13.81
N GLY A 391 13.24 28.95 -13.63
CA GLY A 391 12.78 29.97 -14.57
C GLY A 391 13.30 31.37 -14.34
N LYS A 392 13.99 31.62 -13.21
CA LYS A 392 14.60 32.92 -12.94
C LYS A 392 15.74 33.21 -13.92
N ASP A 393 15.79 34.45 -14.42
CA ASP A 393 16.86 34.95 -15.29
C ASP A 393 18.25 34.89 -14.60
N LYS A 394 18.28 34.89 -13.25
CA LYS A 394 19.46 34.62 -12.43
C LYS A 394 19.11 33.54 -11.40
N PRO A 395 19.73 32.35 -11.47
CA PRO A 395 19.48 31.30 -10.48
C PRO A 395 20.02 31.70 -9.10
N ASP A 396 19.33 31.29 -8.04
CA ASP A 396 19.81 31.46 -6.67
C ASP A 396 21.06 30.59 -6.45
N LYS A 397 22.10 31.15 -5.82
CA LYS A 397 23.40 30.47 -5.67
C LYS A 397 23.37 29.24 -4.78
N ASP A 398 22.33 29.08 -3.96
CA ASP A 398 22.21 28.01 -2.94
C ASP A 398 21.26 26.86 -3.37
N PHE A 399 20.92 26.74 -4.66
CA PHE A 399 20.01 25.69 -5.13
C PHE A 399 20.70 24.31 -5.16
N ASP A 400 20.34 23.43 -4.22
CA ASP A 400 20.83 22.05 -4.18
C ASP A 400 20.23 21.19 -5.31
N MET A 401 20.97 21.14 -6.43
CA MET A 401 20.61 20.35 -7.61
C MET A 401 20.50 18.85 -7.35
N MET A 402 21.22 18.31 -6.36
CA MET A 402 21.20 16.87 -6.05
C MET A 402 19.95 16.50 -5.26
N ALA A 403 19.62 17.28 -4.22
CA ALA A 403 18.37 17.14 -3.49
C ALA A 403 17.15 17.36 -4.42
N TYR A 404 17.22 18.34 -5.32
CA TYR A 404 16.23 18.56 -6.38
C TYR A 404 16.06 17.30 -7.25
N SER A 405 17.14 16.77 -7.81
CA SER A 405 17.08 15.63 -8.74
C SER A 405 16.53 14.38 -8.07
N ASN A 406 16.94 14.12 -6.82
CA ASN A 406 16.42 13.00 -6.03
C ASN A 406 14.92 13.17 -5.74
N PHE A 407 14.49 14.34 -5.30
CA PHE A 407 13.08 14.59 -5.00
C PHE A 407 12.19 14.47 -6.25
N ASN A 408 12.60 15.01 -7.39
CA ASN A 408 11.76 14.96 -8.60
C ASN A 408 11.74 13.57 -9.23
N PHE A 409 12.91 13.04 -9.57
CA PHE A 409 13.02 11.90 -10.47
C PHE A 409 13.19 10.55 -9.76
N GLY A 410 13.60 10.55 -8.48
CA GLY A 410 13.85 9.35 -7.67
C GLY A 410 12.62 8.77 -6.97
N HIS A 411 11.42 9.17 -7.36
CA HIS A 411 10.17 8.84 -6.67
C HIS A 411 9.26 7.96 -7.53
N ASP A 412 8.70 6.90 -6.93
CA ASP A 412 7.59 6.12 -7.50
C ASP A 412 6.29 6.48 -6.76
N GLU A 413 5.39 7.16 -7.45
CA GLU A 413 4.14 7.63 -6.83
C GLU A 413 3.18 6.50 -6.50
N TRP A 414 3.16 5.42 -7.28
CA TRP A 414 2.27 4.31 -6.98
C TRP A 414 2.65 3.65 -5.66
N ASP A 415 3.93 3.35 -5.49
CA ASP A 415 4.43 2.66 -4.29
C ASP A 415 4.30 3.56 -3.06
N HIS A 416 4.57 4.87 -3.21
CA HIS A 416 4.33 5.87 -2.17
C HIS A 416 2.86 5.91 -1.73
N SER A 417 1.96 6.16 -2.68
CA SER A 417 0.52 6.25 -2.41
C SER A 417 -0.02 4.93 -1.84
N THR A 418 0.43 3.77 -2.34
CA THR A 418 -0.05 2.47 -1.85
C THR A 418 0.33 2.25 -0.39
N ASN A 419 1.56 2.62 0.00
CA ASN A 419 1.98 2.51 1.39
C ASN A 419 1.20 3.47 2.31
N ARG A 420 1.00 4.72 1.87
CA ARG A 420 0.19 5.70 2.61
C ARG A 420 -1.26 5.22 2.78
N PHE A 421 -1.84 4.64 1.73
CA PHE A 421 -3.19 4.10 1.76
C PHE A 421 -3.33 2.90 2.71
N ARG A 422 -2.35 1.97 2.73
CA ARG A 422 -2.32 0.88 3.72
C ARG A 422 -2.32 1.40 5.16
N ASN A 423 -1.48 2.39 5.45
CA ASN A 423 -1.43 2.99 6.79
C ASN A 423 -2.75 3.64 7.19
N TRP A 424 -3.41 4.32 6.25
CA TRP A 424 -4.74 4.88 6.47
C TRP A 424 -5.81 3.79 6.73
N ASP A 425 -5.80 2.69 5.95
CA ASP A 425 -6.74 1.57 6.15
C ASP A 425 -6.55 0.92 7.52
N TRP A 426 -5.30 0.69 7.92
CA TRP A 426 -4.97 0.13 9.22
C TRP A 426 -5.37 1.05 10.38
N ALA A 427 -5.18 2.35 10.25
CA ALA A 427 -5.55 3.32 11.29
C ALA A 427 -7.06 3.33 11.59
N ARG A 428 -7.91 2.94 10.62
CA ARG A 428 -9.36 2.82 10.79
C ARG A 428 -9.80 1.55 11.51
N LYS A 429 -8.89 0.62 11.75
CA LYS A 429 -9.13 -0.68 12.38
C LYS A 429 -8.41 -0.69 13.75
N PRO A 430 -9.00 -0.10 14.80
CA PRO A 430 -8.30 0.13 16.07
C PRO A 430 -7.93 -1.14 16.83
N HIS A 431 -8.53 -2.28 16.48
CA HIS A 431 -8.37 -3.56 17.19
C HIS A 431 -7.58 -4.60 16.38
N LEU A 432 -6.73 -4.15 15.45
CA LEU A 432 -5.83 -5.04 14.72
C LEU A 432 -4.82 -5.70 15.68
N TYR A 433 -4.63 -7.00 15.51
CA TYR A 433 -3.50 -7.71 16.13
C TYR A 433 -2.22 -7.41 15.35
N TRP A 434 -1.24 -6.83 16.05
CA TRP A 434 0.09 -6.57 15.54
C TRP A 434 1.09 -7.52 16.19
N ARG A 435 1.95 -8.12 15.38
CA ARG A 435 3.07 -8.95 15.83
C ARG A 435 4.31 -8.59 15.03
N MET A 436 5.49 -8.84 15.60
CA MET A 436 6.73 -8.63 14.87
C MET A 436 6.85 -9.63 13.71
N PRO A 437 7.38 -9.22 12.54
CA PRO A 437 7.79 -7.87 12.16
C PRO A 437 6.60 -6.98 11.73
N ILE A 438 6.47 -5.80 12.34
CA ILE A 438 5.36 -4.86 12.06
C ILE A 438 5.48 -4.16 10.69
N SER A 439 6.65 -4.24 10.05
CA SER A 439 6.93 -3.58 8.76
C SER A 439 6.02 -4.04 7.62
N PHE A 440 5.32 -5.16 7.78
CA PHE A 440 4.44 -5.76 6.78
C PHE A 440 2.95 -5.60 7.08
N GLY A 441 2.60 -4.90 8.17
CA GLY A 441 1.21 -4.70 8.57
C GLY A 441 0.75 -5.62 9.71
N PRO A 442 -0.57 -5.67 9.97
CA PRO A 442 -1.14 -6.52 11.00
C PRO A 442 -0.93 -8.00 10.68
N PHE A 443 -0.77 -8.82 11.71
CA PHE A 443 -0.35 -10.21 11.54
C PHE A 443 -1.56 -11.14 11.51
N PRO A 444 -1.81 -11.90 10.42
CA PRO A 444 -2.93 -12.84 10.36
C PRO A 444 -2.70 -14.04 11.29
N GLY A 445 -3.77 -14.56 11.89
CA GLY A 445 -3.63 -15.68 12.83
C GLY A 445 -4.96 -16.24 13.28
N PRO A 446 -4.99 -16.96 14.42
CA PRO A 446 -6.21 -17.59 14.93
C PRO A 446 -7.37 -16.60 15.13
N ARG A 447 -7.08 -15.36 15.49
CA ARG A 447 -8.06 -14.33 15.89
C ARG A 447 -8.41 -13.32 14.79
N GLN A 448 -7.61 -13.24 13.73
CA GLN A 448 -7.90 -12.32 12.63
C GLN A 448 -7.41 -12.79 11.25
N THR A 449 -8.07 -12.35 10.20
CA THR A 449 -7.61 -12.40 8.82
C THR A 449 -6.53 -11.34 8.56
N PHE A 450 -5.95 -11.33 7.36
CA PHE A 450 -4.99 -10.30 6.96
C PHE A 450 -5.66 -8.91 6.79
N THR A 451 -6.99 -8.84 6.62
CA THR A 451 -7.74 -7.57 6.60
C THR A 451 -8.12 -7.09 7.99
N GLY A 452 -7.87 -7.89 9.03
CA GLY A 452 -8.23 -7.58 10.42
C GLY A 452 -9.59 -8.08 10.87
N GLU A 453 -10.26 -8.93 10.08
CA GLU A 453 -11.57 -9.47 10.43
C GLU A 453 -11.44 -10.66 11.38
N ALA A 454 -12.32 -10.76 12.38
CA ALA A 454 -12.35 -11.90 13.29
C ALA A 454 -12.64 -13.21 12.52
N ARG A 455 -11.99 -14.30 12.94
CA ARG A 455 -12.19 -15.61 12.30
C ARG A 455 -13.36 -16.37 12.92
N ASN A 456 -14.02 -17.18 12.11
CA ASN A 456 -15.07 -18.08 12.57
C ASN A 456 -14.56 -19.52 12.59
N ALA A 457 -14.52 -20.11 13.78
CA ALA A 457 -14.08 -21.49 14.01
C ALA A 457 -15.22 -22.44 14.44
N THR A 458 -16.48 -22.12 14.09
CA THR A 458 -17.65 -22.98 14.41
C THR A 458 -17.55 -24.38 13.83
N ASP A 459 -16.96 -24.53 12.63
CA ASP A 459 -16.81 -25.81 11.93
C ASP A 459 -15.49 -26.53 12.26
N SER A 460 -14.59 -25.86 12.99
CA SER A 460 -13.34 -26.45 13.47
C SER A 460 -13.66 -27.54 14.50
N THR A 461 -12.91 -28.64 14.46
CA THR A 461 -13.16 -29.78 15.36
C THR A 461 -12.10 -29.88 16.44
N PHE A 462 -12.49 -30.39 17.61
CA PHE A 462 -11.57 -30.67 18.69
C PHE A 462 -11.75 -32.09 19.24
N THR A 463 -10.65 -32.65 19.75
CA THR A 463 -10.64 -33.85 20.58
C THR A 463 -9.75 -33.61 21.77
N THR A 464 -10.34 -33.52 22.96
CA THR A 464 -9.62 -33.31 24.22
C THR A 464 -9.57 -34.58 25.06
N ALA A 465 -8.38 -35.06 25.40
CA ALA A 465 -8.17 -36.07 26.42
C ALA A 465 -7.63 -35.43 27.70
N SER A 466 -8.27 -35.68 28.85
CA SER A 466 -7.86 -35.10 30.14
C SER A 466 -7.76 -36.14 31.24
N ILE A 467 -6.74 -36.03 32.10
CA ILE A 467 -6.54 -36.84 33.30
C ILE A 467 -6.55 -35.92 34.52
N LYS A 468 -7.51 -36.12 35.42
CA LYS A 468 -7.65 -35.35 36.67
C LYS A 468 -7.07 -36.13 37.83
N PHE A 469 -6.31 -35.47 38.69
CA PHE A 469 -5.62 -36.10 39.81
C PHE A 469 -5.54 -35.21 41.04
N LYS A 470 -5.38 -35.86 42.20
CA LYS A 470 -5.19 -35.25 43.51
C LYS A 470 -3.70 -35.24 43.87
N THR A 471 -3.20 -34.10 44.32
CA THR A 471 -1.77 -33.88 44.57
C THR A 471 -1.51 -32.89 45.72
N SER A 472 -0.25 -32.60 46.00
CA SER A 472 0.22 -31.66 47.02
C SER A 472 -0.12 -30.23 46.65
N ARG A 473 -0.95 -29.56 47.47
CA ARG A 473 -1.25 -28.12 47.31
C ARG A 473 0.02 -27.28 47.46
N THR A 474 0.86 -27.61 48.45
CA THR A 474 2.07 -26.84 48.77
C THR A 474 3.06 -26.86 47.60
N LEU A 475 3.24 -28.01 46.95
CA LEU A 475 4.14 -28.09 45.80
C LEU A 475 3.59 -27.28 44.62
N LEU A 476 2.29 -27.41 44.30
CA LEU A 476 1.67 -26.63 43.23
C LEU A 476 1.69 -25.11 43.51
N GLN A 477 1.61 -24.70 44.77
CA GLN A 477 1.70 -23.28 45.15
C GLN A 477 3.04 -22.66 44.76
N ASN A 478 4.13 -23.44 44.76
CA ASN A 478 5.45 -22.96 44.37
C ASN A 478 5.57 -22.68 42.86
N LEU A 479 4.56 -23.06 42.05
CA LEU A 479 4.49 -22.73 40.63
C LEU A 479 3.82 -21.39 40.36
N PHE A 480 3.26 -20.73 41.39
CA PHE A 480 2.65 -19.43 41.23
C PHE A 480 3.71 -18.33 41.04
N PRO A 481 3.53 -17.44 40.06
CA PRO A 481 4.54 -16.42 39.71
C PRO A 481 4.57 -15.25 40.70
N SER A 482 3.53 -15.07 41.51
CA SER A 482 3.44 -14.01 42.50
C SER A 482 2.58 -14.42 43.69
N THR A 483 2.69 -13.67 44.79
CA THR A 483 1.89 -13.87 46.00
C THR A 483 0.41 -13.50 45.84
N SER A 484 0.03 -12.88 44.71
CA SER A 484 -1.36 -12.59 44.38
C SER A 484 -2.16 -13.86 44.06
N PHE A 485 -1.49 -14.92 43.63
CA PHE A 485 -2.11 -16.23 43.45
C PHE A 485 -2.12 -17.01 44.76
N ARG A 486 -3.27 -17.61 45.07
CA ARG A 486 -3.43 -18.51 46.22
C ARG A 486 -4.47 -19.57 45.93
N PHE A 487 -4.49 -20.64 46.72
CA PHE A 487 -5.59 -21.59 46.67
C PHE A 487 -6.80 -21.08 47.45
N LYS A 488 -8.00 -21.38 46.96
CA LYS A 488 -9.27 -21.10 47.64
C LYS A 488 -9.44 -21.96 48.90
N SER A 489 -9.01 -23.22 48.83
CA SER A 489 -9.09 -24.17 49.94
C SER A 489 -7.86 -24.08 50.86
N PRO A 490 -8.04 -24.11 52.19
CA PRO A 490 -6.94 -24.15 53.15
C PRO A 490 -6.32 -25.55 53.30
N GLY A 491 -6.86 -26.59 52.63
CA GLY A 491 -6.37 -27.96 52.75
C GLY A 491 -4.93 -28.15 52.28
N THR A 492 -4.30 -29.28 52.61
CA THR A 492 -2.93 -29.60 52.15
C THR A 492 -2.90 -30.30 50.78
N VAL A 493 -4.07 -30.65 50.25
CA VAL A 493 -4.25 -31.30 48.94
C VAL A 493 -4.93 -30.34 47.95
N ALA A 494 -4.60 -30.49 46.68
CA ALA A 494 -5.20 -29.76 45.56
C ALA A 494 -5.51 -30.71 44.40
N TYR A 495 -6.24 -30.19 43.42
CA TYR A 495 -6.60 -30.92 42.21
C TYR A 495 -5.98 -30.26 41.00
N ALA A 496 -5.49 -31.08 40.08
CA ALA A 496 -4.96 -30.62 38.80
C ALA A 496 -5.36 -31.59 37.70
N SER A 497 -5.29 -31.10 36.47
CA SER A 497 -5.51 -31.92 35.28
C SER A 497 -4.42 -31.70 34.26
N PHE A 498 -4.00 -32.77 33.58
CA PHE A 498 -3.36 -32.66 32.28
C PHE A 498 -4.43 -32.78 31.21
N SER A 499 -4.47 -31.84 30.27
CA SER A 499 -5.45 -31.84 29.17
C SER A 499 -4.75 -31.63 27.84
N GLN A 500 -4.86 -32.64 26.96
CA GLN A 500 -4.35 -32.62 25.60
C GLN A 500 -5.50 -32.42 24.64
N THR A 501 -5.38 -31.46 23.72
CA THR A 501 -6.38 -31.19 22.69
C THR A 501 -5.75 -31.30 21.31
N THR A 502 -6.43 -32.03 20.42
CA THR A 502 -6.16 -32.09 18.99
C THR A 502 -7.19 -31.22 18.28
N LEU A 503 -6.74 -30.23 17.52
CA LEU A 503 -7.58 -29.30 16.76
C LEU A 503 -7.43 -29.58 15.27
N ASN A 504 -8.53 -29.56 14.52
CA ASN A 504 -8.52 -29.75 13.06
C ASN A 504 -9.44 -28.74 12.36
N LYS A 505 -9.28 -28.62 11.04
CA LYS A 505 -10.02 -27.68 10.19
C LYS A 505 -9.82 -26.22 10.64
N MET A 506 -8.57 -25.86 10.89
CA MET A 506 -8.19 -24.49 11.25
C MET A 506 -7.99 -23.70 9.97
N GLU A 507 -8.93 -22.80 9.66
CA GLU A 507 -8.92 -21.98 8.44
C GLU A 507 -7.60 -21.20 8.28
N TRP A 508 -7.10 -20.62 9.38
CA TRP A 508 -5.86 -19.85 9.41
C TRP A 508 -4.58 -20.69 9.21
N LEU A 509 -4.69 -22.02 9.23
CA LEU A 509 -3.64 -22.98 8.86
C LEU A 509 -3.96 -23.71 7.54
N GLY A 510 -4.79 -23.13 6.67
CA GLY A 510 -5.18 -23.73 5.39
C GLY A 510 -6.03 -24.99 5.55
N GLY A 511 -6.80 -25.08 6.64
CA GLY A 511 -7.66 -26.23 6.95
C GLY A 511 -6.96 -27.38 7.68
N SER A 512 -5.66 -27.25 7.97
CA SER A 512 -4.91 -28.23 8.78
C SER A 512 -5.21 -28.07 10.29
N GLY A 513 -4.42 -28.73 11.13
CA GLY A 513 -4.65 -28.85 12.56
C GLY A 513 -3.37 -28.88 13.36
N TYR A 514 -3.48 -28.72 14.68
CA TYR A 514 -2.36 -28.79 15.61
C TYR A 514 -2.79 -29.40 16.94
N ARG A 515 -1.82 -29.65 17.82
CA ARG A 515 -2.04 -30.30 19.11
C ARG A 515 -1.41 -29.45 20.20
N HIS A 516 -2.06 -29.46 21.36
CA HIS A 516 -1.50 -28.87 22.57
C HIS A 516 -1.79 -29.74 23.79
N ILE A 517 -0.99 -29.61 24.85
CA ILE A 517 -1.20 -30.23 26.15
C ILE A 517 -0.79 -29.27 27.27
N GLY A 518 -1.66 -29.08 28.26
CA GLY A 518 -1.40 -28.16 29.37
C GLY A 518 -1.62 -28.80 30.74
N LEU A 519 -0.95 -28.23 31.75
CA LEU A 519 -1.25 -28.49 33.15
C LEU A 519 -2.23 -27.42 33.66
N TYR A 520 -3.31 -27.84 34.29
CA TYR A 520 -4.37 -26.98 34.80
C TYR A 520 -4.48 -27.18 36.31
N ILE A 521 -4.16 -26.15 37.10
CA ILE A 521 -4.23 -26.18 38.57
C ILE A 521 -5.56 -25.57 39.02
N HIS A 522 -6.43 -26.38 39.62
CA HIS A 522 -7.80 -25.98 39.93
C HIS A 522 -7.95 -25.35 41.33
N GLY A 523 -9.02 -24.57 41.51
CA GLY A 523 -9.36 -23.98 42.80
C GLY A 523 -8.41 -22.86 43.23
N VAL A 524 -7.94 -22.07 42.26
CA VAL A 524 -7.03 -20.95 42.47
C VAL A 524 -7.83 -19.65 42.57
N GLN A 525 -7.33 -18.72 43.38
CA GLN A 525 -7.77 -17.35 43.46
C GLN A 525 -6.65 -16.41 43.05
N TYR A 526 -7.01 -15.30 42.42
CA TYR A 526 -6.11 -14.19 42.16
C TYR A 526 -6.60 -12.92 42.87
N VAL A 527 -5.73 -12.30 43.67
CA VAL A 527 -6.00 -11.02 44.33
C VAL A 527 -5.43 -9.89 43.47
N GLN A 528 -6.31 -9.11 42.88
CA GLN A 528 -5.97 -7.93 42.08
C GLN A 528 -5.42 -6.79 42.95
N LYS A 529 -4.77 -5.80 42.33
CA LYS A 529 -4.17 -4.66 43.05
C LYS A 529 -5.19 -3.80 43.80
N ASP A 530 -6.44 -3.78 43.34
CA ASP A 530 -7.56 -3.09 43.99
C ASP A 530 -8.18 -3.90 45.14
N GLY A 531 -7.69 -5.12 45.39
CA GLY A 531 -8.21 -6.05 46.39
C GLY A 531 -9.31 -6.98 45.88
N THR A 532 -9.78 -6.83 44.64
CA THR A 532 -10.77 -7.71 44.03
C THR A 532 -10.21 -9.12 43.90
N VAL A 533 -11.01 -10.12 44.28
CA VAL A 533 -10.61 -11.54 44.20
C VAL A 533 -11.37 -12.19 43.05
N ARG A 534 -10.66 -12.94 42.20
CA ARG A 534 -11.25 -13.78 41.15
C ARG A 534 -10.90 -15.24 41.40
N ASP A 535 -11.85 -16.12 41.13
CA ASP A 535 -11.65 -17.57 41.23
C ASP A 535 -11.36 -18.15 39.83
N GLY A 536 -10.71 -19.31 39.76
CA GLY A 536 -10.46 -19.98 38.47
C GLY A 536 -9.40 -21.07 38.53
N THR A 537 -8.92 -21.43 37.35
CA THR A 537 -7.87 -22.42 37.12
C THR A 537 -6.59 -21.74 36.65
N PHE A 538 -5.44 -22.03 37.26
CA PHE A 538 -4.16 -21.50 36.81
C PHE A 538 -3.48 -22.45 35.81
N LEU A 539 -3.06 -21.89 34.66
CA LEU A 539 -2.31 -22.58 33.61
C LEU A 539 -0.83 -22.18 33.70
N PRO A 540 0.03 -22.94 34.42
CA PRO A 540 1.46 -22.67 34.51
C PRO A 540 2.23 -22.99 33.22
N ILE A 541 1.76 -23.96 32.42
CA ILE A 541 2.45 -24.41 31.22
C ILE A 541 1.46 -24.98 30.20
N LEU A 542 1.67 -24.63 28.93
CA LEU A 542 0.98 -25.18 27.78
C LEU A 542 2.00 -25.53 26.71
N TRP A 543 2.09 -26.79 26.30
CA TRP A 543 2.90 -27.17 25.15
C TRP A 543 2.10 -27.27 23.89
N GLU A 544 2.69 -26.89 22.76
CA GLU A 544 2.09 -27.06 21.43
C GLU A 544 3.12 -27.61 20.43
N ASN A 545 2.64 -28.26 19.38
CA ASN A 545 3.48 -28.87 18.36
C ASN A 545 3.68 -28.01 17.09
N LEU A 546 3.27 -26.75 17.13
CA LEU A 546 3.42 -25.80 16.03
C LEU A 546 3.82 -24.43 16.56
N THR A 547 4.67 -23.71 15.84
CA THR A 547 5.24 -22.42 16.26
C THR A 547 4.23 -21.27 16.22
N ASP A 548 3.36 -21.22 15.22
CA ASP A 548 2.39 -20.14 15.01
C ASP A 548 1.38 -19.96 16.18
N PRO A 549 0.76 -21.02 16.72
CA PRO A 549 -0.12 -20.87 17.88
C PRO A 549 0.67 -20.54 19.16
N ILE A 550 1.96 -20.90 19.24
CA ILE A 550 2.85 -20.56 20.37
C ILE A 550 3.12 -19.06 20.35
N VAL A 551 3.59 -18.53 19.23
CA VAL A 551 3.93 -17.11 19.09
C VAL A 551 2.69 -16.25 19.32
N SER A 552 1.57 -16.55 18.66
CA SER A 552 0.32 -15.79 18.87
C SER A 552 -0.18 -15.88 20.30
N GLY A 553 -0.17 -17.06 20.93
CA GLY A 553 -0.64 -17.21 22.31
C GLY A 553 0.24 -16.49 23.35
N ARG A 554 1.56 -16.41 23.13
CA ARG A 554 2.46 -15.67 24.03
C ARG A 554 2.32 -14.16 23.85
N GLU A 555 2.33 -13.70 22.61
CA GLU A 555 2.33 -12.27 22.30
C GLU A 555 0.96 -11.62 22.50
N GLU A 556 -0.12 -12.32 22.14
CA GLU A 556 -1.48 -11.77 22.17
C GLU A 556 -2.21 -12.10 23.47
N LEU A 557 -2.05 -13.32 24.01
CA LEU A 557 -2.86 -13.82 25.14
C LEU A 557 -2.11 -13.88 26.47
N GLY A 558 -0.77 -13.83 26.45
CA GLY A 558 0.06 -14.00 27.64
C GLY A 558 0.10 -15.44 28.17
N MET A 559 -0.19 -16.43 27.32
CA MET A 559 -0.15 -17.84 27.73
C MET A 559 1.30 -18.37 27.79
N PRO A 560 1.63 -19.24 28.77
CA PRO A 560 2.98 -19.79 28.93
C PRO A 560 3.21 -20.96 27.96
N LYS A 561 3.36 -20.64 26.68
CA LYS A 561 3.45 -21.65 25.62
C LYS A 561 4.89 -22.05 25.30
N LEU A 562 5.16 -23.36 25.24
CA LEU A 562 6.43 -23.93 24.81
C LEU A 562 6.23 -24.94 23.67
N TYR A 563 7.26 -25.15 22.86
CA TYR A 563 7.22 -26.17 21.82
C TYR A 563 7.55 -27.55 22.39
N CYS A 564 6.78 -28.57 22.00
CA CYS A 564 7.18 -29.97 22.09
C CYS A 564 6.49 -30.80 20.98
N SER A 565 7.05 -31.96 20.62
CA SER A 565 6.31 -32.93 19.81
C SER A 565 5.19 -33.52 20.66
N ILE A 566 4.01 -33.67 20.06
CA ILE A 566 2.84 -34.25 20.71
C ILE A 566 2.27 -35.30 19.76
N ASP A 567 2.53 -36.56 20.08
CA ASP A 567 2.02 -37.71 19.35
C ASP A 567 0.81 -38.29 20.05
N VAL A 568 -0.23 -38.57 19.28
CA VAL A 568 -1.52 -39.03 19.78
C VAL A 568 -1.92 -40.30 19.03
N TRP A 569 -2.19 -41.36 19.78
CA TRP A 569 -2.77 -42.60 19.25
C TRP A 569 -4.14 -42.83 19.87
N ARG A 570 -5.19 -42.58 19.07
CA ARG A 570 -6.57 -42.91 19.38
C ARG A 570 -6.93 -44.28 18.82
N ARG A 571 -7.28 -45.23 19.68
CA ARG A 571 -7.86 -46.56 19.35
C ARG A 571 -9.23 -46.66 19.98
N THR A 572 -10.06 -47.64 19.61
CA THR A 572 -11.45 -47.76 20.09
C THR A 572 -11.58 -47.61 21.61
N ASN A 573 -10.77 -48.35 22.37
CA ASN A 573 -10.86 -48.42 23.85
C ASN A 573 -9.64 -47.80 24.54
N SER A 574 -8.76 -47.08 23.83
CA SER A 574 -7.61 -46.42 24.44
C SER A 574 -7.18 -45.14 23.75
N TYR A 575 -6.56 -44.26 24.53
CA TYR A 575 -5.97 -43.00 24.09
C TYR A 575 -4.59 -42.87 24.69
N ARG A 576 -3.56 -42.73 23.85
CA ARG A 576 -2.18 -42.53 24.30
C ARG A 576 -1.65 -41.22 23.77
N ILE A 577 -0.96 -40.46 24.63
CA ILE A 577 -0.24 -39.24 24.29
C ILE A 577 1.22 -39.45 24.65
N GLN A 578 2.13 -39.03 23.78
CA GLN A 578 3.56 -38.95 24.06
C GLN A 578 4.05 -37.53 23.76
N THR A 579 4.75 -36.93 24.71
CA THR A 579 5.43 -35.65 24.53
C THR A 579 6.93 -35.83 24.42
N GLY A 580 7.56 -35.06 23.53
CA GLY A 580 9.00 -35.14 23.30
C GLY A 580 9.62 -33.85 22.78
N TRP A 581 10.95 -33.84 22.70
CA TRP A 581 11.72 -32.73 22.15
C TRP A 581 12.93 -33.30 21.41
N GLN A 582 13.05 -32.99 20.12
CA GLN A 582 14.17 -33.45 19.27
C GLN A 582 14.42 -34.98 19.35
N GLY A 583 13.35 -35.77 19.44
CA GLY A 583 13.42 -37.24 19.53
C GLY A 583 13.56 -37.80 20.96
N VAL A 584 13.80 -36.95 21.96
CA VAL A 584 13.80 -37.35 23.38
C VAL A 584 12.38 -37.29 23.91
N ASN A 585 11.83 -38.44 24.30
CA ASN A 585 10.51 -38.54 24.90
C ASN A 585 10.59 -38.27 26.40
N PHE A 586 9.75 -37.38 26.92
CA PHE A 586 9.79 -36.96 28.32
C PHE A 586 8.46 -37.09 29.06
N GLY A 587 7.34 -37.28 28.36
CA GLY A 587 6.03 -37.43 28.99
C GLY A 587 5.18 -38.46 28.29
N SER A 588 4.50 -39.31 29.06
CA SER A 588 3.62 -40.37 28.57
C SER A 588 2.29 -40.33 29.31
N PHE A 589 1.17 -40.34 28.59
CA PHE A 589 -0.18 -40.32 29.16
C PHE A 589 -1.01 -41.42 28.50
N THR A 590 -1.75 -42.16 29.31
CA THR A 590 -2.52 -43.33 28.86
C THR A 590 -3.90 -43.30 29.49
N LEU A 591 -4.93 -43.47 28.65
CA LEU A 591 -6.30 -43.75 29.04
C LEU A 591 -6.71 -45.10 28.43
N GLU A 592 -7.12 -46.04 29.27
CA GLU A 592 -7.50 -47.41 28.90
C GLU A 592 -8.94 -47.70 29.32
N GLY A 593 -9.59 -48.63 28.61
CA GLY A 593 -10.98 -48.99 28.89
C GLY A 593 -11.97 -47.89 28.53
N LEU A 594 -11.69 -47.12 27.48
CA LEU A 594 -12.59 -46.05 27.06
C LEU A 594 -13.93 -46.61 26.61
N HIS A 595 -14.99 -46.12 27.24
CA HIS A 595 -16.37 -46.41 26.88
C HIS A 595 -17.16 -45.11 26.81
N GLU A 596 -18.10 -45.04 25.87
CA GLU A 596 -18.91 -43.85 25.64
C GLU A 596 -19.91 -43.67 26.78
N THR A 597 -20.06 -42.44 27.24
CA THR A 597 -20.90 -42.04 28.37
C THR A 597 -21.80 -40.87 27.96
N ASP A 598 -22.90 -40.65 28.68
CA ASP A 598 -23.85 -39.58 28.36
C ASP A 598 -23.17 -38.20 28.30
N SER A 599 -23.40 -37.48 27.20
CA SER A 599 -22.81 -36.16 26.94
C SER A 599 -23.28 -35.10 27.96
N GLY A 600 -24.44 -35.30 28.59
CA GLY A 600 -24.95 -34.44 29.67
C GLY A 600 -24.13 -34.49 30.97
N SER A 601 -23.21 -35.45 31.11
CA SER A 601 -22.33 -35.59 32.29
C SER A 601 -21.08 -34.69 32.25
N CYS A 602 -20.76 -34.09 31.10
CA CYS A 602 -19.57 -33.27 30.93
C CYS A 602 -19.84 -31.82 31.39
N LYS A 603 -19.34 -31.45 32.57
CA LYS A 603 -19.28 -30.06 33.05
C LYS A 603 -17.85 -29.51 32.89
N GLY A 604 -17.72 -28.26 32.45
CA GLY A 604 -16.44 -27.57 32.23
C GLY A 604 -16.12 -27.24 30.76
N THR A 605 -15.05 -26.47 30.53
CA THR A 605 -14.60 -26.04 29.19
C THR A 605 -13.62 -27.03 28.56
N ILE A 606 -13.20 -26.79 27.30
CA ILE A 606 -12.29 -27.67 26.51
C ILE A 606 -10.96 -27.97 27.23
N GLY A 607 -10.57 -27.19 28.25
CA GLY A 607 -9.36 -27.45 29.06
C GLY A 607 -9.51 -27.22 30.57
N GLY A 608 -10.67 -26.80 31.08
CA GLY A 608 -10.84 -26.32 32.46
C GLY A 608 -11.95 -27.01 33.25
N GLU A 609 -12.03 -26.71 34.54
CA GLU A 609 -13.20 -27.06 35.36
C GLU A 609 -14.38 -26.13 35.07
N ASP A 610 -15.53 -26.42 35.69
CA ASP A 610 -16.69 -25.53 35.72
C ASP A 610 -16.43 -24.40 36.73
N ASP A 611 -15.51 -23.49 36.38
CA ASP A 611 -15.11 -22.32 37.17
C ASP A 611 -15.26 -20.99 36.37
N GLU A 612 -14.80 -19.87 36.93
CA GLU A 612 -14.98 -18.56 36.28
C GLU A 612 -14.09 -18.38 35.04
N GLY A 613 -12.96 -19.10 34.92
CA GLY A 613 -12.00 -18.90 33.84
C GLY A 613 -10.57 -19.38 34.12
N ILE A 614 -9.71 -19.18 33.11
CA ILE A 614 -8.30 -19.59 33.15
C ILE A 614 -7.39 -18.40 33.41
N PHE A 615 -6.55 -18.49 34.42
CA PHE A 615 -5.44 -17.57 34.67
C PHE A 615 -4.17 -18.01 33.93
N ALA A 616 -3.45 -17.03 33.39
CA ALA A 616 -2.07 -17.17 32.91
C ALA A 616 -1.23 -15.97 33.37
N TYR A 617 0.08 -16.01 33.12
CA TYR A 617 1.01 -14.95 33.50
C TYR A 617 1.94 -14.59 32.35
N LYS A 618 1.89 -13.33 31.93
CA LYS A 618 2.68 -12.81 30.82
C LYS A 618 3.96 -12.19 31.36
N TYR A 619 5.09 -12.64 30.85
CA TYR A 619 6.41 -12.06 31.11
C TYR A 619 7.18 -11.91 29.80
N ILE A 620 7.54 -10.68 29.43
CA ILE A 620 8.40 -10.37 28.28
C ILE A 620 9.65 -9.66 28.80
N PRO A 621 10.85 -10.25 28.61
CA PRO A 621 12.09 -9.66 29.12
C PRO A 621 12.43 -8.37 28.38
N LYS A 622 13.02 -7.43 29.11
CA LYS A 622 13.51 -6.17 28.54
C LYS A 622 14.75 -6.37 27.70
N VAL A 623 14.73 -5.83 26.47
CA VAL A 623 15.91 -5.88 25.59
C VAL A 623 17.04 -5.04 26.20
N GLY A 624 18.19 -5.67 26.44
CA GLY A 624 19.39 -5.03 26.98
C GLY A 624 19.49 -4.96 28.51
N ASP A 625 18.45 -5.33 29.26
CA ASP A 625 18.43 -5.26 30.74
C ASP A 625 17.97 -6.61 31.33
N ARG A 626 18.92 -7.56 31.43
CA ARG A 626 18.63 -8.93 31.89
C ARG A 626 18.04 -8.92 33.30
N GLY A 627 16.95 -9.67 33.47
CA GLY A 627 16.25 -9.77 34.76
C GLY A 627 15.17 -8.71 35.00
N LYS A 628 14.96 -7.78 34.05
CA LYS A 628 13.80 -6.88 34.05
C LYS A 628 12.84 -7.23 32.93
N ALA A 629 11.55 -6.97 33.15
CA ALA A 629 10.51 -7.15 32.16
C ALA A 629 10.16 -5.83 31.46
N ASP A 630 9.86 -5.89 30.16
CA ASP A 630 9.10 -4.84 29.47
C ASP A 630 7.59 -5.02 29.69
N VAL A 631 7.14 -6.27 29.88
CA VAL A 631 5.74 -6.62 30.18
C VAL A 631 5.71 -7.68 31.26
N GLU A 632 4.98 -7.42 32.34
CA GLU A 632 4.76 -8.37 33.43
C GLU A 632 3.37 -8.15 34.04
N HIS A 633 2.47 -9.14 33.90
CA HIS A 633 1.15 -9.13 34.53
C HIS A 633 0.42 -10.49 34.37
N ALA A 634 -0.56 -10.75 35.22
CA ALA A 634 -1.53 -11.82 35.03
C ALA A 634 -2.52 -11.51 33.89
N THR A 635 -2.99 -12.57 33.25
CA THR A 635 -4.09 -12.54 32.29
C THR A 635 -5.17 -13.53 32.71
N PHE A 636 -6.40 -13.27 32.29
CA PHE A 636 -7.56 -14.09 32.61
C PHE A 636 -8.46 -14.25 31.40
N VAL A 637 -8.94 -15.47 31.19
CA VAL A 637 -9.88 -15.87 30.13
C VAL A 637 -11.19 -16.26 30.79
N PRO A 638 -12.20 -15.37 30.83
CA PRO A 638 -13.48 -15.67 31.46
C PRO A 638 -14.28 -16.66 30.61
N HIS A 639 -14.66 -17.79 31.18
CA HIS A 639 -15.39 -18.84 30.46
C HIS A 639 -16.74 -18.34 29.92
N SER A 640 -17.45 -17.50 30.68
CA SER A 640 -18.74 -16.91 30.29
C SER A 640 -18.68 -15.95 29.11
N GLU A 641 -17.51 -15.36 28.85
CA GLU A 641 -17.29 -14.45 27.72
C GLU A 641 -16.77 -15.22 26.52
N GLU A 642 -15.79 -16.11 26.76
CA GLU A 642 -15.20 -16.94 25.72
C GLU A 642 -16.22 -17.83 25.02
N SER A 643 -17.17 -18.41 25.77
CA SER A 643 -18.22 -19.26 25.21
C SER A 643 -19.15 -18.54 24.24
N LYS A 644 -19.16 -17.19 24.24
CA LYS A 644 -19.98 -16.37 23.34
C LYS A 644 -19.25 -16.05 22.03
N VAL A 645 -17.92 -16.18 21.98
CA VAL A 645 -17.11 -15.89 20.78
C VAL A 645 -17.33 -16.98 19.75
N VAL A 646 -17.03 -18.23 20.13
CA VAL A 646 -17.30 -19.43 19.32
C VAL A 646 -17.98 -20.46 20.21
N PRO A 647 -19.29 -20.72 20.03
CA PRO A 647 -19.98 -21.73 20.80
C PRO A 647 -19.45 -23.13 20.50
N SER A 648 -18.86 -23.78 21.49
CA SER A 648 -18.43 -25.18 21.37
C SER A 648 -19.60 -26.13 21.59
N GLN A 649 -19.69 -27.17 20.75
CA GLN A 649 -20.65 -28.25 20.89
C GLN A 649 -19.91 -29.56 21.14
N VAL A 650 -20.19 -30.19 22.27
CA VAL A 650 -19.73 -31.55 22.58
C VAL A 650 -20.60 -32.54 21.81
N LEU A 651 -19.95 -33.42 21.06
CA LEU A 651 -20.60 -34.47 20.29
C LEU A 651 -20.52 -35.82 21.00
N ARG A 652 -19.37 -36.16 21.58
CA ARG A 652 -19.14 -37.47 22.22
C ARG A 652 -18.25 -37.35 23.44
N VAL A 653 -18.53 -38.16 24.44
CA VAL A 653 -17.76 -38.21 25.69
C VAL A 653 -17.44 -39.66 26.01
N PHE A 654 -16.18 -39.94 26.28
CA PHE A 654 -15.71 -41.25 26.73
C PHE A 654 -15.07 -41.12 28.09
N THR A 655 -15.34 -42.08 28.97
CA THR A 655 -14.70 -42.21 30.27
C THR A 655 -13.76 -43.41 30.24
N ALA A 656 -12.60 -43.28 30.87
CA ALA A 656 -11.59 -44.35 30.97
C ALA A 656 -11.74 -45.10 32.29
N ASP A 657 -11.62 -46.43 32.23
CA ASP A 657 -11.54 -47.28 33.42
C ASP A 657 -10.24 -47.04 34.19
N LYS A 658 -9.15 -46.78 33.44
CA LYS A 658 -7.82 -46.53 33.99
C LYS A 658 -7.16 -45.38 33.26
N ALA A 659 -6.59 -44.45 34.01
CA ALA A 659 -5.78 -43.36 33.49
C ALA A 659 -4.45 -43.28 34.25
N SER A 660 -3.38 -42.95 33.55
CA SER A 660 -2.06 -42.74 34.14
C SER A 660 -1.23 -41.77 33.32
N PHE A 661 -0.26 -41.13 33.97
CA PHE A 661 0.75 -40.34 33.31
C PHE A 661 2.08 -40.44 34.03
N GLU A 662 3.17 -40.19 33.32
CA GLU A 662 4.53 -40.23 33.83
C GLU A 662 5.39 -39.21 33.09
N PHE A 663 6.35 -38.62 33.80
CA PHE A 663 7.38 -37.75 33.23
C PHE A 663 8.76 -38.33 33.50
N ASP A 664 9.56 -38.46 32.44
CA ASP A 664 10.99 -38.71 32.53
C ASP A 664 11.72 -37.36 32.44
N PRO A 665 12.31 -36.87 33.55
CA PRO A 665 12.90 -35.55 33.60
C PRO A 665 14.15 -35.41 32.72
N HIS A 666 14.80 -36.54 32.38
CA HIS A 666 16.13 -36.58 31.78
C HIS A 666 17.11 -35.59 32.45
N ASP A 667 18.20 -35.25 31.77
CA ASP A 667 19.15 -34.23 32.19
C ASP A 667 19.20 -33.02 31.23
N TRP A 668 20.11 -32.09 31.51
CA TRP A 668 20.31 -30.89 30.69
C TRP A 668 20.92 -31.17 29.31
N GLU A 669 21.51 -32.35 29.09
CA GLU A 669 22.05 -32.71 27.78
C GLU A 669 20.94 -33.21 26.87
N ALA A 670 20.02 -34.02 27.40
CA ALA A 670 18.88 -34.54 26.67
C ALA A 670 17.76 -33.50 26.48
N LEU A 671 17.51 -32.63 27.47
CA LEU A 671 16.46 -31.61 27.44
C LEU A 671 17.01 -30.20 27.78
N PRO A 672 17.95 -29.64 27.01
CA PRO A 672 18.65 -28.39 27.35
C PRO A 672 17.75 -27.18 27.58
N THR A 673 16.59 -27.12 26.91
CA THR A 673 15.63 -26.00 27.04
C THR A 673 14.38 -26.36 27.83
N LEU A 674 14.22 -27.61 28.27
CA LEU A 674 12.99 -28.11 28.91
C LEU A 674 13.22 -28.86 30.22
N HIS A 675 14.44 -29.29 30.54
CA HIS A 675 14.75 -30.08 31.74
C HIS A 675 14.20 -29.43 33.00
N HIS A 676 14.43 -28.13 33.21
CA HIS A 676 13.90 -27.39 34.36
C HIS A 676 12.37 -27.36 34.47
N VAL A 677 11.64 -27.54 33.36
CA VAL A 677 10.17 -27.66 33.41
C VAL A 677 9.79 -29.10 33.71
N VAL A 678 10.37 -30.06 32.98
CA VAL A 678 10.01 -31.48 33.10
C VAL A 678 10.42 -32.05 34.46
N SER A 679 11.61 -31.71 34.98
CA SER A 679 12.07 -32.13 36.30
C SER A 679 11.15 -31.64 37.42
N ARG A 680 10.70 -30.38 37.34
CA ARG A 680 9.73 -29.83 38.29
C ARG A 680 8.36 -30.51 38.22
N LEU A 681 7.96 -31.03 37.06
CA LEU A 681 6.71 -31.79 36.91
C LEU A 681 6.84 -33.23 37.40
N ALA A 682 8.01 -33.86 37.21
CA ALA A 682 8.31 -35.18 37.74
C ALA A 682 8.31 -35.22 39.28
N GLU A 683 8.57 -34.09 39.93
CA GLU A 683 8.48 -33.97 41.40
C GLU A 683 7.03 -33.97 41.95
N VAL A 684 6.01 -33.76 41.11
CA VAL A 684 4.61 -33.62 41.55
C VAL A 684 4.08 -34.97 42.06
N PRO A 685 3.80 -35.15 43.37
CA PRO A 685 3.32 -36.43 43.88
C PRO A 685 1.87 -36.65 43.47
N VAL A 686 1.58 -37.79 42.84
CA VAL A 686 0.20 -38.17 42.51
C VAL A 686 -0.34 -39.03 43.65
N TYR A 687 -1.25 -38.46 44.46
CA TYR A 687 -1.88 -39.20 45.54
C TYR A 687 -3.00 -40.11 45.03
N GLU A 688 -3.73 -39.66 44.02
CA GLU A 688 -4.88 -40.38 43.46
C GLU A 688 -5.17 -39.86 42.04
N ILE A 689 -5.41 -40.77 41.09
CA ILE A 689 -6.01 -40.43 39.80
C ILE A 689 -7.53 -40.51 39.95
N LEU A 690 -8.22 -39.39 39.73
CA LEU A 690 -9.67 -39.31 39.92
C LEU A 690 -10.46 -39.74 38.68
N GLY A 691 -9.85 -39.67 37.50
CA GLY A 691 -10.46 -40.15 36.27
C GLY A 691 -9.78 -39.62 35.01
N GLY A 692 -10.08 -40.27 33.90
CA GLY A 692 -9.68 -39.84 32.56
C GLY A 692 -10.90 -39.76 31.65
N LYS A 693 -10.97 -38.72 30.81
CA LYS A 693 -12.03 -38.55 29.82
C LYS A 693 -11.49 -38.13 28.45
N VAL A 694 -12.19 -38.50 27.39
CA VAL A 694 -11.99 -38.01 26.02
C VAL A 694 -13.27 -37.34 25.55
N VAL A 695 -13.18 -36.10 25.09
CA VAL A 695 -14.30 -35.29 24.62
C VAL A 695 -14.06 -34.91 23.17
N GLU A 696 -15.01 -35.21 22.29
CA GLU A 696 -14.96 -34.89 20.87
C GLU A 696 -16.07 -33.88 20.54
N GLY A 697 -15.76 -32.85 19.75
CA GLY A 697 -16.71 -31.78 19.46
C GLY A 697 -16.34 -30.87 18.30
N VAL A 698 -17.16 -29.83 18.11
CA VAL A 698 -16.99 -28.76 17.11
C VAL A 698 -17.08 -27.39 17.77
N GLY A 699 -16.58 -26.36 17.11
CA GLY A 699 -16.50 -25.01 17.66
C GLY A 699 -15.28 -24.85 18.56
N VAL A 700 -14.21 -24.28 18.02
CA VAL A 700 -12.95 -24.10 18.74
C VAL A 700 -12.81 -22.63 19.19
N PRO A 701 -12.81 -22.35 20.50
CA PRO A 701 -12.60 -21.00 21.01
C PRO A 701 -11.19 -20.50 20.66
N ASP A 702 -11.08 -19.23 20.28
CA ASP A 702 -9.81 -18.60 19.90
C ASP A 702 -9.12 -17.89 21.07
N VAL A 703 -9.78 -17.90 22.24
CA VAL A 703 -9.34 -17.31 23.50
C VAL A 703 -9.22 -15.79 23.42
N SER A 704 -9.94 -15.16 22.51
CA SER A 704 -9.92 -13.70 22.31
C SER A 704 -10.49 -12.91 23.50
N SER A 705 -11.22 -13.54 24.42
CA SER A 705 -11.66 -12.90 25.66
C SER A 705 -10.54 -12.71 26.70
N ALA A 706 -9.33 -13.21 26.43
CA ALA A 706 -8.18 -13.02 27.30
C ALA A 706 -7.91 -11.53 27.57
N ARG A 707 -7.82 -11.17 28.85
CA ARG A 707 -7.55 -9.80 29.27
C ARG A 707 -6.55 -9.73 30.40
N ARG A 708 -5.83 -8.62 30.48
CA ARG A 708 -5.04 -8.25 31.66
C ARG A 708 -5.98 -7.99 32.84
N ILE A 709 -5.55 -8.40 34.04
CA ILE A 709 -6.34 -8.27 35.27
C ILE A 709 -5.59 -7.54 36.42
N ASP A 710 -4.50 -6.86 36.09
CA ASP A 710 -3.54 -6.24 37.02
C ASP A 710 -3.33 -4.74 36.87
#